data_AF-A0A136KCP8-F1
#
_entry.id   AF-A0A136KCP8-F1
#
_cell.length_a   1.000
_cell.length_b   1.000
_cell.length_c   1.000
_cell.angle_alpha   90.00
_cell.angle_beta   90.00
_cell.angle_gamma   90.00
#
_symmetry.space_group_name_H-M   'P 1'
#
loop_
_entity.id
_entity.type
_entity.pdbx_description
1 polymer ?
#
loop_
_entity_poly.entity_id
_entity_poly.type
_entity_poly.pdbx_seq_one_letter_code
_entity_poly.pdbx_strand_id
1 'polypeptide(L)'
;MVKVIQILMTKLLVVKVETQLLQLVDRGEQHGGAGGEGLAPVGGSAPVPGVAYGTEENPSTLGSAGGNSFDGGLGGNGGGSIRIKASEYLVINGQITANGAQGLAQGNSSGGGGAGGSIWIEAESFSGNGIVEAKGGSAQEVTYQGGGGGGGRIIMFCNSSNLFTGSVSVSPGITSLSQDGGIGSRLGPTCIPNEPTLLKQFTKYDPPGATPLQTVEIGQGGVMRTDRLDSVLFVANMSDIDVTDTLTLQIEVRPIGTSFTGIPTHTQSVNMSNPQNCSSPPSGCGTIDIPKAQLPASTEYHWQARIRDNRGGISEWTQFGNNNDGERDFLITGTPTNVLLVSGGNQSGVVGQPLANPMLVRVLDAAGYGVPDQSLTWSIQNGGGTLGSQTSISNTEGVAQNTLTLGVVSGNNSNTVRVSGVGSALDINHSSISDEAVRFSLSTPTVAIRSEEFTFSVIAYDQYNNIATTYDGSPNLSVVNPLNYSQTVGGNFVPSSITFQLGDQGQKVISNATFDTLASIAIKVVDGDIFGYSNAIAIVDTLGQCPDADGIIDSGGDIVWEAGNYPGAIIDCRGLDIVVKSSNTSQVTNLVIRPSLTESVPATLLADSITIESGNSLNSDRRGFTAGQGPGTGCGAAHGGYGVSVSNRGVPYGSV
;
A
#
# COMPACT_ATOMS: atom_id res chain seq x y z
N MET A 1 33.62 18.22 66.54
CA MET A 1 34.67 17.37 67.12
C MET A 1 34.87 16.20 66.18
N VAL A 2 35.80 16.27 65.22
CA VAL A 2 37.25 16.01 65.33
C VAL A 2 37.60 14.57 64.91
N LYS A 3 38.32 14.51 63.78
CA LYS A 3 39.36 13.56 63.33
C LYS A 3 39.04 12.08 63.11
N VAL A 4 39.22 11.64 61.86
CA VAL A 4 40.33 10.74 61.41
C VAL A 4 40.63 11.10 59.94
N ILE A 5 41.61 11.96 59.62
CA ILE A 5 43.02 11.65 59.26
C ILE A 5 43.18 10.62 58.12
N GLN A 6 43.31 11.16 56.91
CA GLN A 6 44.39 10.92 55.95
C GLN A 6 44.71 9.46 55.55
N ILE A 7 44.20 9.05 54.38
CA ILE A 7 44.91 8.14 53.49
C ILE A 7 44.98 8.82 52.11
N LEU A 8 46.00 9.65 51.91
CA LEU A 8 46.53 9.89 50.56
C LEU A 8 47.20 8.56 50.15
N MET A 9 46.46 7.70 49.45
CA MET A 9 47.11 6.69 48.62
C MET A 9 47.61 7.41 47.37
N THR A 10 48.84 7.93 47.44
CA THR A 10 49.62 8.24 46.25
C THR A 10 49.92 6.92 45.55
N LYS A 11 49.00 6.42 44.72
CA LYS A 11 49.34 5.45 43.68
C LYS A 11 50.14 6.22 42.64
N LEU A 12 51.45 6.26 42.84
CA LEU A 12 52.42 6.69 41.83
C LEU A 12 52.32 5.71 40.66
N LEU A 13 51.66 6.12 39.57
CA LEU A 13 51.68 5.36 38.33
C LEU A 13 53.09 5.45 37.75
N VAL A 14 53.78 4.32 37.69
CA VAL A 14 55.01 4.19 36.89
C VAL A 14 54.58 4.23 35.42
N VAL A 15 54.85 5.36 34.76
CA VAL A 15 54.64 5.51 33.32
C VAL A 15 55.59 4.55 32.61
N LYS A 16 55.07 3.49 31.97
CA LYS A 16 55.84 2.70 31.01
C LYS A 16 55.93 3.53 29.72
N VAL A 17 57.01 4.27 29.57
CA VAL A 17 57.33 4.97 28.31
C VAL A 17 57.84 3.90 27.34
N GLU A 18 57.03 3.55 26.33
CA GLU A 18 57.51 2.73 25.21
C GLU A 18 58.14 3.67 24.17
N THR A 19 59.47 3.80 24.21
CA THR A 19 60.24 4.44 23.15
C THR A 19 60.55 3.42 22.05
N GLN A 20 59.92 3.56 20.88
CA GLN A 20 60.39 2.88 19.67
C GLN A 20 61.48 3.74 19.00
N LEU A 21 62.71 3.22 18.98
CA LEU A 21 63.83 3.84 18.27
C LEU A 21 63.79 3.39 16.80
N LEU A 22 63.20 4.18 15.91
CA LEU A 22 63.29 3.97 14.47
C LEU A 22 64.37 4.89 13.90
N GLN A 23 65.55 4.33 13.59
CA GLN A 23 66.62 5.03 12.90
C GLN A 23 66.31 5.04 11.40
N LEU A 24 65.79 6.15 10.88
CA LEU A 24 65.73 6.43 9.44
C LEU A 24 66.71 7.56 9.12
N VAL A 25 67.73 7.24 8.33
CA VAL A 25 68.59 8.21 7.66
C VAL A 25 67.91 8.52 6.34
N ASP A 26 67.16 9.61 6.25
CA ASP A 26 66.80 10.28 5.00
C ASP A 26 66.29 11.71 5.24
N ARG A 27 66.33 12.52 4.18
CA ARG A 27 66.25 14.00 4.16
C ARG A 27 64.98 14.55 4.84
N GLY A 28 65.11 15.70 5.50
CA GLY A 28 64.11 16.27 6.42
C GLY A 28 62.73 16.59 5.83
N GLU A 29 61.74 15.77 6.17
CA GLU A 29 60.30 16.03 6.07
C GLU A 29 59.76 16.37 7.47
N GLN A 30 58.75 17.23 7.73
CA GLN A 30 58.47 17.82 9.10
C GLN A 30 57.04 17.65 9.66
N HIS A 31 56.88 17.56 11.00
CA HIS A 31 55.62 17.21 11.67
C HIS A 31 54.72 18.40 12.01
N GLY A 32 53.39 18.20 11.90
CA GLY A 32 52.36 19.10 12.44
C GLY A 32 52.18 20.43 11.69
N GLY A 33 53.26 21.03 11.20
CA GLY A 33 53.31 22.17 10.29
C GLY A 33 54.51 22.09 9.34
N ALA A 34 54.48 22.81 8.22
CA ALA A 34 55.59 22.84 7.25
C ALA A 34 56.87 23.44 7.87
N GLY A 35 58.05 23.04 7.42
CA GLY A 35 59.29 23.69 7.85
C GLY A 35 59.42 25.10 7.26
N GLY A 36 60.27 25.92 7.86
CA GLY A 36 60.68 27.19 7.25
C GLY A 36 61.73 27.00 6.15
N GLU A 37 61.67 27.80 5.10
CA GLU A 37 62.76 28.00 4.14
C GLU A 37 63.96 28.71 4.78
N GLY A 38 65.16 28.16 4.53
CA GLY A 38 66.42 28.78 4.94
C GLY A 38 66.93 29.83 3.94
N LEU A 39 67.92 30.61 4.35
CA LEU A 39 68.58 31.57 3.45
C LEU A 39 69.65 30.89 2.59
N ALA A 40 69.71 31.24 1.31
CA ALA A 40 70.77 30.78 0.39
C ALA A 40 71.89 31.83 0.22
N PRO A 41 73.14 31.40 -0.05
CA PRO A 41 74.19 32.27 -0.55
C PRO A 41 73.80 32.95 -1.86
N VAL A 42 74.34 34.14 -2.12
CA VAL A 42 74.07 34.91 -3.35
C VAL A 42 74.40 34.06 -4.58
N GLY A 43 73.36 33.70 -5.36
CA GLY A 43 73.46 32.86 -6.56
C GLY A 43 72.99 31.40 -6.40
N GLY A 44 72.56 30.97 -5.20
CA GLY A 44 71.97 29.64 -4.96
C GLY A 44 70.44 29.67 -4.78
N SER A 45 69.78 28.53 -4.99
CA SER A 45 68.35 28.35 -4.67
C SER A 45 68.15 28.22 -3.15
N ALA A 46 67.11 28.85 -2.60
CA ALA A 46 66.71 28.63 -1.21
C ALA A 46 66.40 27.14 -0.96
N PRO A 47 66.75 26.58 0.22
CA PRO A 47 66.35 25.22 0.57
C PRO A 47 64.83 25.11 0.61
N VAL A 48 64.28 24.08 -0.03
CA VAL A 48 62.84 23.79 -0.05
C VAL A 48 62.37 23.40 1.36
N PRO A 49 61.21 23.92 1.83
CA PRO A 49 60.71 23.59 3.16
C PRO A 49 60.18 22.16 3.21
N GLY A 50 60.26 21.51 4.37
CA GLY A 50 59.68 20.19 4.59
C GLY A 50 58.14 20.21 4.58
N VAL A 51 57.51 19.18 4.00
CA VAL A 51 56.04 19.03 3.96
C VAL A 51 55.53 18.49 5.30
N ALA A 52 54.33 18.93 5.73
CA ALA A 52 53.67 18.45 6.94
C ALA A 52 53.22 16.98 6.81
N TYR A 53 53.41 16.17 7.85
CA TYR A 53 52.92 14.77 7.90
C TYR A 53 52.32 14.35 9.26
N GLY A 54 51.71 13.16 9.30
CA GLY A 54 50.92 12.62 10.42
C GLY A 54 49.48 13.14 10.46
N THR A 55 48.61 12.48 11.21
CA THR A 55 47.19 12.86 11.35
C THR A 55 46.94 13.58 12.68
N GLU A 56 46.05 14.56 12.67
CA GLU A 56 45.68 15.33 13.87
C GLU A 56 44.94 14.47 14.91
N GLU A 57 44.07 13.56 14.44
CA GLU A 57 43.23 12.70 15.29
C GLU A 57 43.96 11.44 15.79
N ASN A 58 45.18 11.18 15.31
CA ASN A 58 46.00 10.02 15.71
C ASN A 58 47.50 10.35 15.67
N PRO A 59 47.99 11.26 16.54
CA PRO A 59 49.38 11.69 16.55
C PRO A 59 50.25 10.63 17.23
N SER A 60 50.87 9.77 16.43
CA SER A 60 51.76 8.69 16.90
C SER A 60 53.21 8.86 16.44
N THR A 61 53.49 9.86 15.63
CA THR A 61 54.68 9.97 14.80
C THR A 61 55.76 10.89 15.41
N LEU A 62 57.04 10.57 15.17
CA LEU A 62 58.20 11.28 15.74
C LEU A 62 58.58 12.51 14.93
N GLY A 63 58.78 13.65 15.61
CA GLY A 63 59.42 14.86 15.09
C GLY A 63 60.63 14.53 14.23
N SER A 64 60.75 15.17 13.07
CA SER A 64 61.91 14.99 12.20
C SER A 64 63.04 15.97 12.49
N ALA A 65 64.23 15.61 12.01
CA ALA A 65 65.40 16.47 12.08
C ALA A 65 65.34 17.63 11.08
N GLY A 66 65.90 18.76 11.47
CA GLY A 66 66.19 19.88 10.58
C GLY A 66 67.28 19.53 9.56
N GLY A 67 67.32 20.24 8.45
CA GLY A 67 68.38 20.07 7.45
C GLY A 67 69.74 20.61 7.94
N ASN A 68 70.83 19.93 7.58
CA ASN A 68 72.17 20.45 7.82
C ASN A 68 72.50 21.59 6.86
N SER A 69 73.34 22.52 7.29
CA SER A 69 73.86 23.60 6.45
C SER A 69 75.08 23.17 5.63
N PHE A 70 75.42 23.95 4.60
CA PHE A 70 76.58 23.69 3.75
C PHE A 70 77.92 23.75 4.50
N ASP A 71 78.06 24.66 5.48
CA ASP A 71 79.30 24.80 6.28
C ASP A 71 79.39 23.77 7.42
N GLY A 72 78.48 22.79 7.49
CA GLY A 72 78.46 21.72 8.48
C GLY A 72 77.58 21.97 9.71
N GLY A 73 76.84 23.09 9.75
CA GLY A 73 75.87 23.38 10.81
C GLY A 73 74.84 22.27 10.92
N LEU A 74 74.75 21.64 12.09
CA LEU A 74 73.89 20.48 12.29
C LEU A 74 72.43 20.91 12.46
N GLY A 75 71.53 20.26 11.73
CA GLY A 75 70.10 20.41 11.95
C GLY A 75 69.69 19.92 13.33
N GLY A 76 68.67 20.55 13.90
CA GLY A 76 68.14 20.15 15.20
C GLY A 76 67.43 18.80 15.11
N ASN A 77 67.62 17.93 16.10
CA ASN A 77 66.84 16.69 16.21
C ASN A 77 65.35 16.99 16.38
N GLY A 78 64.48 16.19 15.78
CA GLY A 78 63.04 16.33 16.00
C GLY A 78 62.58 15.82 17.36
N GLY A 79 61.40 16.27 17.79
CA GLY A 79 60.78 15.89 19.05
C GLY A 79 60.31 14.43 19.09
N GLY A 80 60.25 13.86 20.29
CA GLY A 80 59.78 12.48 20.50
C GLY A 80 58.27 12.28 20.33
N SER A 81 57.80 11.05 20.48
CA SER A 81 56.37 10.70 20.49
C SER A 81 56.01 10.10 21.85
N ILE A 82 54.98 10.64 22.49
CA ILE A 82 54.53 10.26 23.82
C ILE A 82 53.06 9.85 23.72
N ARG A 83 52.73 8.63 24.16
CA ARG A 83 51.34 8.18 24.37
C ARG A 83 51.12 7.81 25.83
N ILE A 84 50.13 8.44 26.46
CA ILE A 84 49.74 8.22 27.85
C ILE A 84 48.27 7.81 27.86
N LYS A 85 48.00 6.66 28.49
CA LYS A 85 46.64 6.19 28.77
C LYS A 85 46.50 5.90 30.26
N ALA A 86 45.77 6.74 30.97
CA ALA A 86 45.47 6.57 32.39
C ALA A 86 44.02 6.06 32.54
N SER A 87 43.81 5.00 33.33
CA SER A 87 42.47 4.44 33.54
C SER A 87 41.63 5.23 34.55
N GLU A 88 42.24 6.13 35.31
CA GLU A 88 41.60 6.95 36.33
C GLU A 88 42.11 8.40 36.17
N TYR A 89 42.96 8.88 37.09
CA TYR A 89 43.40 10.27 37.11
C TYR A 89 44.76 10.45 36.45
N LEU A 90 44.92 11.54 35.70
CA LEU A 90 46.23 12.08 35.32
C LEU A 90 46.42 13.47 35.93
N VAL A 91 47.45 13.60 36.78
CA VAL A 91 47.81 14.86 37.44
C VAL A 91 49.08 15.42 36.79
N ILE A 92 48.97 16.56 36.11
CA ILE A 92 50.08 17.20 35.40
C ILE A 92 50.47 18.48 36.13
N ASN A 93 51.41 18.39 37.07
CA ASN A 93 52.02 19.57 37.73
C ASN A 93 53.41 19.92 37.16
N GLY A 94 54.03 18.97 36.45
CA GLY A 94 55.33 19.12 35.79
C GLY A 94 55.20 19.43 34.31
N GLN A 95 56.19 19.00 33.52
CA GLN A 95 56.22 19.23 32.07
C GLN A 95 56.13 17.90 31.31
N ILE A 96 55.31 17.85 30.27
CA ILE A 96 55.30 16.80 29.24
C ILE A 96 55.70 17.49 27.93
N THR A 97 56.89 17.20 27.42
CA THR A 97 57.43 17.89 26.24
C THR A 97 57.84 16.91 25.13
N ALA A 98 57.53 17.30 23.89
CA ALA A 98 57.96 16.64 22.67
C ALA A 98 58.58 17.67 21.72
N ASN A 99 59.46 18.53 22.24
CA ASN A 99 60.02 19.64 21.49
C ASN A 99 61.14 19.20 20.55
N GLY A 100 61.18 19.81 19.37
CA GLY A 100 62.34 19.75 18.47
C GLY A 100 63.50 20.58 19.01
N ALA A 101 64.72 20.11 18.75
CA ALA A 101 65.94 20.80 19.13
C ALA A 101 66.28 21.94 18.16
N GLN A 102 67.07 22.90 18.64
CA GLN A 102 67.56 24.00 17.82
C GLN A 102 68.59 23.52 16.79
N GLY A 103 68.55 24.07 15.58
CA GLY A 103 69.61 23.92 14.59
C GLY A 103 70.86 24.73 14.97
N LEU A 104 72.03 24.12 14.84
CA LEU A 104 73.31 24.67 15.28
C LEU A 104 74.04 25.40 14.16
N ALA A 105 74.73 26.47 14.52
CA ALA A 105 75.57 27.26 13.62
C ALA A 105 76.96 26.64 13.45
N GLN A 106 77.47 26.69 12.22
CA GLN A 106 78.88 26.49 11.92
C GLN A 106 79.29 27.45 10.81
N GLY A 107 80.37 28.21 11.03
CA GLY A 107 80.80 29.23 10.07
C GLY A 107 79.72 30.31 9.87
N ASN A 108 79.32 30.53 8.62
CA ASN A 108 78.34 31.57 8.25
C ASN A 108 76.92 31.01 8.08
N SER A 109 76.71 29.71 8.31
CA SER A 109 75.42 29.05 8.11
C SER A 109 74.98 28.23 9.33
N SER A 110 73.68 28.02 9.47
CA SER A 110 73.11 27.20 10.55
C SER A 110 72.18 26.14 10.00
N GLY A 111 72.16 24.99 10.67
CA GLY A 111 71.18 23.96 10.39
C GLY A 111 69.76 24.46 10.71
N GLY A 112 68.76 23.88 10.06
CA GLY A 112 67.36 24.14 10.37
C GLY A 112 66.97 23.57 11.74
N GLY A 113 65.93 24.13 12.35
CA GLY A 113 65.38 23.59 13.58
C GLY A 113 64.65 22.25 13.37
N GLY A 114 64.69 21.36 14.37
CA GLY A 114 63.95 20.10 14.34
C GLY A 114 62.45 20.31 14.55
N ALA A 115 61.60 19.49 13.94
CA ALA A 115 60.16 19.60 14.13
C ALA A 115 59.72 19.14 15.52
N GLY A 116 58.63 19.70 16.04
CA GLY A 116 57.97 19.19 17.23
C GLY A 116 57.40 17.78 16.99
N GLY A 117 57.33 16.97 18.04
CA GLY A 117 56.84 15.61 18.00
C GLY A 117 55.36 15.47 18.37
N SER A 118 54.96 14.29 18.81
CA SER A 118 53.56 13.95 19.10
C SER A 118 53.32 13.71 20.59
N ILE A 119 52.22 14.22 21.13
CA ILE A 119 51.76 13.92 22.49
C ILE A 119 50.28 13.48 22.41
N TRP A 120 49.99 12.26 22.84
CA TRP A 120 48.65 11.71 22.94
C TRP A 120 48.34 11.33 24.38
N ILE A 121 47.36 11.98 24.98
CA ILE A 121 46.93 11.73 26.35
C ILE A 121 45.44 11.37 26.40
N GLU A 122 45.14 10.20 26.97
CA GLU A 122 43.80 9.75 27.35
C GLU A 122 43.76 9.49 28.86
N ALA A 123 42.74 9.99 29.56
CA ALA A 123 42.51 9.70 30.97
C ALA A 123 41.02 9.63 31.32
N GLU A 124 40.67 9.12 32.50
CA GLU A 124 39.30 9.31 33.01
C GLU A 124 39.11 10.77 33.47
N SER A 125 40.11 11.37 34.10
CA SER A 125 40.06 12.77 34.55
C SER A 125 41.42 13.46 34.55
N PHE A 126 41.43 14.74 34.20
CA PHE A 126 42.61 15.61 34.22
C PHE A 126 42.61 16.56 35.41
N SER A 127 43.80 16.81 35.96
CA SER A 127 44.03 17.86 36.95
C SER A 127 45.48 18.36 36.94
N GLY A 128 45.74 19.48 37.60
CA GLY A 128 47.06 20.08 37.72
C GLY A 128 47.22 21.37 36.92
N ASN A 129 48.40 21.97 37.01
CA ASN A 129 48.72 23.29 36.46
C ASN A 129 50.04 23.33 35.67
N GLY A 130 50.51 22.16 35.24
CA GLY A 130 51.76 21.96 34.51
C GLY A 130 51.71 22.39 33.05
N ILE A 131 52.70 21.92 32.28
CA ILE A 131 52.89 22.30 30.88
C ILE A 131 52.86 21.05 30.00
N VAL A 132 52.09 21.08 28.92
CA VAL A 132 52.11 20.09 27.84
C VAL A 132 52.48 20.81 26.55
N GLU A 133 53.58 20.40 25.92
CA GLU A 133 54.20 21.22 24.87
C GLU A 133 54.87 20.39 23.77
N ALA A 134 54.58 20.72 22.52
CA ALA A 134 55.22 20.12 21.35
C ALA A 134 55.58 21.23 20.35
N LYS A 135 56.78 21.79 20.53
CA LYS A 135 57.28 22.93 19.75
C LYS A 135 58.33 22.52 18.72
N GLY A 136 58.35 23.23 17.59
CA GLY A 136 59.47 23.19 16.67
C GLY A 136 60.69 23.92 17.25
N GLY A 137 61.88 23.45 16.91
CA GLY A 137 63.14 24.09 17.24
C GLY A 137 63.41 25.29 16.33
N SER A 138 64.08 26.31 16.86
CA SER A 138 64.58 27.45 16.08
C SER A 138 65.89 27.10 15.34
N ALA A 139 66.37 28.00 14.48
CA ALA A 139 67.75 27.96 13.97
C ALA A 139 68.59 29.08 14.59
N GLN A 140 69.87 28.82 14.86
CA GLN A 140 70.79 29.86 15.35
C GLN A 140 70.97 30.99 14.32
N GLU A 141 71.01 32.24 14.79
CA GLU A 141 71.14 33.44 13.96
C GLU A 141 72.56 33.57 13.39
N VAL A 142 72.65 33.51 12.06
CA VAL A 142 73.88 33.67 11.26
C VAL A 142 73.50 34.21 9.88
N THR A 143 74.51 34.57 9.07
CA THR A 143 74.30 35.16 7.73
C THR A 143 73.42 34.31 6.80
N TYR A 144 73.59 32.99 6.82
CA TYR A 144 72.77 32.02 6.08
C TYR A 144 72.01 31.13 7.07
N GLN A 145 71.00 31.70 7.71
CA GLN A 145 70.20 31.03 8.74
C GLN A 145 69.33 29.92 8.14
N GLY A 146 69.33 28.75 8.78
CA GLY A 146 68.39 27.65 8.47
C GLY A 146 66.95 27.99 8.91
N GLY A 147 65.94 27.37 8.32
CA GLY A 147 64.54 27.64 8.68
C GLY A 147 64.12 27.06 10.04
N GLY A 148 63.01 27.58 10.58
CA GLY A 148 62.39 27.06 11.79
C GLY A 148 61.75 25.67 11.59
N GLY A 149 61.78 24.83 12.62
CA GLY A 149 61.09 23.54 12.61
C GLY A 149 59.57 23.70 12.76
N GLY A 150 58.78 22.85 12.12
CA GLY A 150 57.32 22.80 12.30
C GLY A 150 56.91 22.48 13.75
N GLY A 151 55.76 23.01 14.20
CA GLY A 151 55.20 22.70 15.52
C GLY A 151 54.61 21.28 15.59
N GLY A 152 54.62 20.66 16.78
CA GLY A 152 54.18 19.28 16.96
C GLY A 152 52.65 19.07 17.00
N ARG A 153 52.21 17.88 17.39
CA ARG A 153 50.79 17.54 17.53
C ARG A 153 50.46 17.13 18.96
N ILE A 154 49.39 17.68 19.53
CA ILE A 154 48.92 17.32 20.87
C ILE A 154 47.45 16.92 20.81
N ILE A 155 47.10 15.77 21.40
CA ILE A 155 45.72 15.44 21.77
C ILE A 155 45.62 15.12 23.26
N MET A 156 44.58 15.65 23.91
CA MET A 156 44.32 15.47 25.34
C MET A 156 42.81 15.30 25.60
N PHE A 157 42.38 14.06 25.84
CA PHE A 157 40.97 13.71 26.07
C PHE A 157 40.71 13.03 27.42
N CYS A 158 39.71 13.51 28.15
CA CYS A 158 39.17 12.89 29.36
C CYS A 158 37.76 12.32 29.17
N ASN A 159 37.25 11.54 30.13
CA ASN A 159 35.86 11.05 30.08
C ASN A 159 34.94 11.71 31.13
N SER A 160 35.47 12.01 32.32
CA SER A 160 34.67 12.33 33.51
C SER A 160 34.98 13.67 34.18
N SER A 161 36.15 14.28 33.98
CA SER A 161 36.43 15.61 34.57
C SER A 161 37.68 16.27 34.00
N ASN A 162 37.58 17.56 33.70
CA ASN A 162 38.70 18.40 33.29
C ASN A 162 38.95 19.54 34.30
N LEU A 163 39.84 19.31 35.27
CA LEU A 163 40.28 20.33 36.24
C LEU A 163 41.70 20.83 35.93
N PHE A 164 42.21 20.55 34.73
CA PHE A 164 43.54 21.01 34.34
C PHE A 164 43.50 22.50 34.01
N THR A 165 44.34 23.28 34.70
CA THR A 165 44.45 24.74 34.57
C THR A 165 45.81 25.16 34.01
N GLY A 166 46.63 24.19 33.64
CA GLY A 166 47.95 24.42 33.07
C GLY A 166 47.90 24.84 31.61
N SER A 167 49.07 24.91 30.98
CA SER A 167 49.18 25.36 29.58
C SER A 167 49.41 24.20 28.63
N VAL A 168 48.68 24.19 27.50
CA VAL A 168 48.89 23.28 26.38
C VAL A 168 49.28 24.09 25.16
N SER A 169 50.45 23.82 24.58
CA SER A 169 50.95 24.61 23.46
C SER A 169 51.62 23.79 22.36
N VAL A 170 51.25 24.12 21.13
CA VAL A 170 51.96 23.77 19.91
C VAL A 170 52.41 25.08 19.27
N SER A 171 53.68 25.22 18.97
CA SER A 171 54.21 26.42 18.32
C SER A 171 55.32 26.06 17.34
N PRO A 172 55.50 26.85 16.27
CA PRO A 172 56.62 26.65 15.38
C PRO A 172 57.94 27.05 16.03
N GLY A 173 59.04 26.61 15.43
CA GLY A 173 60.35 27.20 15.61
C GLY A 173 60.40 28.57 14.96
N ILE A 174 60.85 29.57 15.71
CA ILE A 174 60.96 30.96 15.26
C ILE A 174 62.39 31.27 14.80
N THR A 175 62.53 32.15 13.81
CA THR A 175 63.82 32.60 13.29
C THR A 175 63.83 34.11 13.06
N SER A 176 65.01 34.72 13.03
CA SER A 176 65.16 36.19 12.92
C SER A 176 65.38 36.68 11.49
N LEU A 177 65.94 35.83 10.62
CA LEU A 177 66.36 36.16 9.25
C LEU A 177 65.80 35.19 8.20
N SER A 178 65.25 34.04 8.60
CA SER A 178 64.67 33.01 7.71
C SER A 178 63.17 32.84 7.94
N GLN A 179 62.54 31.82 7.32
CA GLN A 179 61.13 31.54 7.54
C GLN A 179 60.90 30.74 8.83
N ASP A 180 59.84 31.09 9.56
CA ASP A 180 59.35 30.31 10.69
C ASP A 180 58.72 28.99 10.23
N GLY A 181 58.68 28.00 11.13
CA GLY A 181 57.88 26.80 10.89
C GLY A 181 56.37 27.08 10.85
N GLY A 182 55.61 26.10 10.38
CA GLY A 182 54.15 26.07 10.46
C GLY A 182 53.68 25.73 11.88
N ILE A 183 52.57 26.34 12.29
CA ILE A 183 51.92 26.01 13.55
C ILE A 183 51.38 24.57 13.50
N GLY A 184 51.68 23.79 14.54
CA GLY A 184 51.20 22.41 14.68
C GLY A 184 49.71 22.32 15.02
N SER A 185 49.23 21.13 15.40
CA SER A 185 47.82 20.89 15.72
C SER A 185 47.59 20.56 17.20
N ARG A 186 46.49 21.06 17.78
CA ARG A 186 46.10 20.76 19.17
C ARG A 186 44.61 20.41 19.24
N LEU A 187 44.29 19.27 19.85
CA LEU A 187 42.94 18.92 20.29
C LEU A 187 42.94 18.74 21.81
N GLY A 188 41.92 19.28 22.47
CA GLY A 188 41.87 19.40 23.92
C GLY A 188 42.77 20.49 24.51
N PRO A 189 42.95 20.51 25.84
CA PRO A 189 42.40 19.57 26.81
C PRO A 189 40.88 19.73 26.90
N THR A 190 40.17 18.62 26.70
CA THR A 190 38.70 18.55 26.77
C THR A 190 38.31 17.15 27.21
N CYS A 191 37.13 16.98 27.78
CA CYS A 191 36.53 15.67 27.91
C CYS A 191 35.76 15.32 26.65
N ILE A 192 35.59 14.02 26.40
CA ILE A 192 34.80 13.51 25.31
C ILE A 192 33.32 13.82 25.61
N PRO A 193 32.58 14.43 24.66
CA PRO A 193 31.15 14.65 24.84
C PRO A 193 30.42 13.35 25.14
N ASN A 194 29.35 13.43 25.94
CA ASN A 194 28.49 12.27 26.13
C ASN A 194 27.86 11.89 24.78
N GLU A 195 27.55 10.61 24.61
CA GLU A 195 26.76 10.14 23.47
C GLU A 195 25.42 10.90 23.36
N PRO A 196 24.97 11.22 22.13
CA PRO A 196 23.68 11.86 21.94
C PRO A 196 22.55 10.98 22.48
N THR A 197 21.57 11.60 23.13
CA THR A 197 20.38 10.91 23.64
C THR A 197 19.11 11.45 22.99
N LEU A 198 17.99 10.73 23.14
CA LEU A 198 16.69 11.12 22.56
C LEU A 198 16.78 11.37 21.04
N LEU A 199 17.43 10.47 20.31
CA LEU A 199 17.46 10.55 18.85
C LEU A 199 16.03 10.44 18.33
N LYS A 200 15.60 11.43 17.55
CA LYS A 200 14.29 11.46 16.91
C LYS A 200 14.41 11.97 15.48
N GLN A 201 13.44 11.59 14.66
CA GLN A 201 13.33 11.98 13.27
C GLN A 201 11.92 12.54 12.99
N PHE A 202 11.84 13.56 12.14
CA PHE A 202 10.60 14.24 11.82
C PHE A 202 10.51 14.48 10.31
N THR A 203 9.31 14.38 9.78
CA THR A 203 9.01 14.83 8.42
C THR A 203 8.60 16.30 8.50
N LYS A 204 9.18 17.13 7.63
CA LYS A 204 8.60 18.42 7.27
C LYS A 204 7.87 18.26 5.95
N TYR A 205 6.55 18.44 5.99
CA TYR A 205 5.70 18.21 4.82
C TYR A 205 4.72 19.37 4.61
N ASP A 206 4.34 19.57 3.36
CA ASP A 206 3.35 20.54 2.92
C ASP A 206 1.97 19.85 2.81
N PRO A 207 1.01 20.10 3.71
CA PRO A 207 -0.34 19.62 3.54
C PRO A 207 -1.04 20.43 2.44
N PRO A 208 -1.80 19.79 1.52
CA PRO A 208 -2.57 20.51 0.52
C PRO A 208 -3.47 21.58 1.17
N GLY A 209 -3.14 22.86 0.95
CA GLY A 209 -3.91 24.01 1.46
C GLY A 209 -3.57 24.49 2.88
N ALA A 210 -2.48 24.02 3.51
CA ALA A 210 -2.07 24.46 4.84
C ALA A 210 -0.68 25.09 4.84
N THR A 211 -0.64 26.42 4.90
CA THR A 211 0.56 27.18 5.30
C THR A 211 0.44 27.53 6.78
N PRO A 212 1.44 27.25 7.65
CA PRO A 212 2.82 26.82 7.36
C PRO A 212 3.06 25.29 7.31
N LEU A 213 4.26 24.88 6.85
CA LEU A 213 4.75 23.49 6.85
C LEU A 213 4.55 22.81 8.21
N GLN A 214 4.11 21.56 8.19
CA GLN A 214 3.94 20.76 9.41
C GLN A 214 5.17 19.90 9.68
N THR A 215 5.56 19.86 10.96
CA THR A 215 6.63 18.98 11.47
C THR A 215 5.98 17.85 12.25
N VAL A 216 6.11 16.61 11.79
CA VAL A 216 5.48 15.43 12.41
C VAL A 216 6.54 14.38 12.69
N GLU A 217 6.51 13.79 13.89
CA GLU A 217 7.45 12.75 14.29
C GLU A 217 7.25 11.49 13.44
N ILE A 218 8.35 10.91 12.96
CA ILE A 218 8.35 9.64 12.23
C ILE A 218 8.87 8.57 13.19
N GLY A 219 8.03 7.60 13.54
CA GLY A 219 8.47 6.43 14.29
C GLY A 219 9.50 5.61 13.50
N GLN A 220 10.18 4.70 14.19
CA GLN A 220 11.05 3.72 13.55
C GLN A 220 10.29 2.93 12.47
N GLY A 221 10.90 2.78 11.30
CA GLY A 221 10.30 2.11 10.13
C GLY A 221 9.28 2.95 9.36
N GLY A 222 9.05 4.21 9.75
CA GLY A 222 8.01 5.07 9.19
C GLY A 222 8.19 5.36 7.70
N VAL A 223 7.06 5.60 7.01
CA VAL A 223 7.01 5.72 5.55
C VAL A 223 6.50 7.10 5.16
N MET A 224 7.20 7.74 4.23
CA MET A 224 6.88 9.07 3.71
C MET A 224 6.74 9.02 2.20
N ARG A 225 6.03 9.99 1.61
CA ARG A 225 5.94 10.15 0.16
C ARG A 225 6.81 11.30 -0.32
N THR A 226 7.58 11.07 -1.38
CA THR A 226 8.45 12.10 -1.96
C THR A 226 7.72 13.35 -2.47
N ASP A 227 6.46 13.22 -2.86
CA ASP A 227 5.66 14.33 -3.41
C ASP A 227 5.07 15.24 -2.32
N ARG A 228 5.00 14.76 -1.08
CA ARG A 228 4.57 15.54 0.10
C ARG A 228 5.74 15.97 0.99
N LEU A 229 6.89 15.32 0.87
CA LEU A 229 8.09 15.61 1.65
C LEU A 229 8.79 16.90 1.19
N ASP A 230 9.23 17.74 2.12
CA ASP A 230 10.19 18.82 1.89
C ASP A 230 11.59 18.41 2.39
N SER A 231 11.67 18.00 3.65
CA SER A 231 12.90 17.57 4.30
C SER A 231 12.65 16.59 5.44
N VAL A 232 13.72 15.88 5.85
CA VAL A 232 13.74 15.06 7.06
C VAL A 232 14.62 15.75 8.11
N LEU A 233 14.03 16.04 9.26
CA LEU A 233 14.68 16.69 10.39
C LEU A 233 15.11 15.65 11.43
N PHE A 234 16.42 15.59 11.69
CA PHE A 234 17.06 14.75 12.69
C PHE A 234 17.38 15.58 13.93
N VAL A 235 17.05 15.06 15.11
CA VAL A 235 17.28 15.78 16.37
C VAL A 235 17.86 14.89 17.44
N ALA A 236 18.66 15.48 18.34
CA ALA A 236 19.23 14.80 19.50
C ALA A 236 19.49 15.79 20.65
N ASN A 237 19.41 15.29 21.88
CA ASN A 237 19.99 15.96 23.04
C ASN A 237 21.51 15.88 22.95
N MET A 238 22.17 16.97 23.35
CA MET A 238 23.63 17.08 23.35
C MET A 238 24.13 17.54 24.70
N SER A 239 25.14 16.85 25.23
CA SER A 239 25.77 17.24 26.48
C SER A 239 27.23 16.87 26.48
N ASP A 240 28.00 17.66 27.22
CA ASP A 240 29.39 17.41 27.52
C ASP A 240 29.60 17.78 29.00
N ILE A 241 30.56 17.13 29.65
CA ILE A 241 30.92 17.45 31.03
C ILE A 241 31.62 18.81 31.12
N ASP A 242 32.28 19.25 30.05
CA ASP A 242 32.90 20.57 29.94
C ASP A 242 31.84 21.63 29.58
N VAL A 243 31.17 22.16 30.60
CA VAL A 243 30.02 23.10 30.47
C VAL A 243 30.30 24.41 29.72
N THR A 244 31.57 24.72 29.44
CA THR A 244 31.96 25.92 28.68
C THR A 244 32.06 25.66 27.18
N ASP A 245 31.98 24.40 26.75
CA ASP A 245 32.07 24.05 25.35
C ASP A 245 30.78 24.34 24.59
N THR A 246 30.97 24.45 23.28
CA THR A 246 29.90 24.46 22.29
C THR A 246 29.91 23.13 21.55
N LEU A 247 28.73 22.56 21.35
CA LEU A 247 28.52 21.24 20.78
C LEU A 247 27.94 21.34 19.37
N THR A 248 28.32 20.37 18.55
CA THR A 248 27.86 20.23 17.17
C THR A 248 27.35 18.82 16.97
N LEU A 249 26.10 18.69 16.52
CA LEU A 249 25.56 17.39 16.10
C LEU A 249 26.18 16.97 14.77
N GLN A 250 26.55 15.70 14.67
CA GLN A 250 26.94 15.06 13.42
C GLN A 250 26.10 13.82 13.20
N ILE A 251 25.68 13.56 11.95
CA ILE A 251 24.95 12.34 11.61
C ILE A 251 25.57 11.63 10.40
N GLU A 252 25.42 10.32 10.39
CA GLU A 252 25.65 9.47 9.24
C GLU A 252 24.32 8.82 8.85
N VAL A 253 23.73 9.25 7.73
CA VAL A 253 22.52 8.66 7.14
C VAL A 253 22.87 7.87 5.88
N ARG A 254 22.41 6.63 5.79
CA ARG A 254 22.78 5.69 4.73
C ARG A 254 21.56 4.91 4.24
N PRO A 255 21.50 4.54 2.95
CA PRO A 255 20.55 3.55 2.48
C PRO A 255 20.75 2.19 3.18
N ILE A 256 19.67 1.46 3.42
CA ILE A 256 19.75 0.08 3.90
C ILE A 256 20.56 -0.77 2.92
N GLY A 257 21.43 -1.62 3.48
CA GLY A 257 22.39 -2.42 2.72
C GLY A 257 23.76 -1.77 2.51
N THR A 258 23.94 -0.51 2.93
CA THR A 258 25.27 0.11 3.04
C THR A 258 25.70 0.27 4.49
N SER A 259 26.82 -0.33 4.88
CA SER A 259 27.35 -0.19 6.24
C SER A 259 27.76 1.25 6.57
N PHE A 260 27.63 1.62 7.84
CA PHE A 260 28.21 2.85 8.35
C PHE A 260 29.73 2.87 8.17
N THR A 261 30.26 4.05 7.84
CA THR A 261 31.69 4.30 7.59
C THR A 261 32.38 4.98 8.78
N GLY A 262 31.60 5.51 9.73
CA GLY A 262 32.12 6.32 10.84
C GLY A 262 32.45 7.76 10.44
N ILE A 263 32.15 8.15 9.20
CA ILE A 263 32.34 9.50 8.67
C ILE A 263 30.97 10.17 8.57
N PRO A 264 30.79 11.39 9.12
CA PRO A 264 29.52 12.08 9.10
C PRO A 264 29.15 12.47 7.66
N THR A 265 27.91 12.16 7.29
CA THR A 265 27.30 12.64 6.04
C THR A 265 26.87 14.09 6.14
N HIS A 266 26.45 14.51 7.34
CA HIS A 266 25.96 15.86 7.62
C HIS A 266 26.46 16.32 8.99
N THR A 267 26.75 17.61 9.08
CA THR A 267 27.17 18.27 10.32
C THR A 267 26.30 19.50 10.51
N GLN A 268 25.85 19.71 11.74
CA GLN A 268 25.07 20.89 12.12
C GLN A 268 25.86 22.16 11.79
N SER A 269 25.20 23.14 11.16
CA SER A 269 25.87 24.33 10.65
C SER A 269 26.23 25.37 11.72
N VAL A 270 25.63 25.29 12.90
CA VAL A 270 25.82 26.24 14.01
C VAL A 270 26.07 25.47 15.29
N ASN A 271 27.21 25.73 15.93
CA ASN A 271 27.53 25.17 17.23
C ASN A 271 26.56 25.73 18.29
N MET A 272 26.19 24.90 19.25
CA MET A 272 25.24 25.25 20.31
C MET A 272 25.92 25.26 21.68
N SER A 273 25.44 26.05 22.63
CA SER A 273 25.94 26.02 24.01
C SER A 273 25.72 24.67 24.69
N ASN A 274 26.68 24.17 25.45
CA ASN A 274 26.49 22.97 26.27
C ASN A 274 25.73 23.28 27.58
N PRO A 275 24.72 22.47 28.02
CA PRO A 275 24.04 21.37 27.33
C PRO A 275 22.81 21.84 26.54
N GLN A 276 22.32 20.99 25.62
CA GLN A 276 21.08 21.22 24.87
C GLN A 276 20.14 20.02 24.97
N ASN A 277 18.87 20.28 25.31
CA ASN A 277 17.83 19.25 25.46
C ASN A 277 16.61 19.61 24.61
N CYS A 278 16.08 18.64 23.86
CA CYS A 278 14.94 18.85 22.98
C CYS A 278 13.66 19.09 23.79
N SER A 279 12.91 20.12 23.37
CA SER A 279 11.50 20.30 23.73
C SER A 279 10.58 19.68 22.67
N SER A 280 9.26 19.68 22.93
CA SER A 280 8.23 19.30 21.95
C SER A 280 7.32 20.51 21.69
N PRO A 281 7.22 21.02 20.44
CA PRO A 281 7.90 20.57 19.22
C PRO A 281 9.43 20.76 19.28
N PRO A 282 10.21 20.09 18.43
CA PRO A 282 11.67 20.07 18.52
C PRO A 282 12.27 21.48 18.45
N SER A 283 12.82 21.95 19.58
CA SER A 283 13.59 23.18 19.68
C SER A 283 14.55 23.12 20.86
N GLY A 284 15.61 23.93 20.82
CA GLY A 284 16.63 23.98 21.90
C GLY A 284 17.56 22.76 21.96
N CYS A 285 17.71 22.04 20.84
CA CYS A 285 18.57 20.86 20.73
C CYS A 285 19.33 20.76 19.41
N GLY A 286 20.23 19.77 19.33
CA GLY A 286 20.97 19.48 18.11
C GLY A 286 19.98 19.16 16.99
N THR A 287 20.12 19.83 15.84
CA THR A 287 19.22 19.65 14.71
C THR A 287 20.00 19.61 13.41
N ILE A 288 19.64 18.67 12.53
CA ILE A 288 20.11 18.59 11.16
C ILE A 288 18.89 18.38 10.26
N ASP A 289 18.67 19.31 9.34
CA ASP A 289 17.54 19.29 8.42
C ASP A 289 18.04 18.95 7.01
N ILE A 290 17.65 17.79 6.49
CA ILE A 290 18.13 17.29 5.20
C ILE A 290 17.03 17.42 4.15
N PRO A 291 17.18 18.29 3.14
CA PRO A 291 16.21 18.42 2.05
C PRO A 291 16.06 17.11 1.28
N LYS A 292 14.85 16.82 0.79
CA LYS A 292 14.57 15.60 0.00
C LYS A 292 15.49 15.41 -1.22
N ALA A 293 16.05 16.49 -1.75
CA ALA A 293 17.00 16.42 -2.87
C ALA A 293 18.29 15.65 -2.53
N GLN A 294 18.62 15.53 -1.24
CA GLN A 294 19.78 14.78 -0.73
C GLN A 294 19.37 13.40 -0.19
N LEU A 295 18.08 13.09 -0.18
CA LEU A 295 17.51 11.80 0.24
C LEU A 295 16.67 11.23 -0.92
N PRO A 296 17.30 10.57 -1.91
CA PRO A 296 16.59 9.94 -3.02
C PRO A 296 15.38 9.11 -2.56
N ALA A 297 14.29 9.24 -3.31
CA ALA A 297 13.07 8.48 -3.10
C ALA A 297 13.25 7.00 -3.48
N SER A 298 12.22 6.19 -3.21
CA SER A 298 12.24 4.73 -3.35
C SER A 298 13.43 4.09 -2.64
N THR A 299 13.77 4.63 -1.46
CA THR A 299 14.96 4.22 -0.70
C THR A 299 14.63 4.13 0.79
N GLU A 300 15.05 3.02 1.40
CA GLU A 300 15.01 2.78 2.84
C GLU A 300 16.32 3.25 3.47
N TYR A 301 16.26 3.91 4.62
CA TYR A 301 17.42 4.51 5.27
C TYR A 301 17.59 4.01 6.71
N HIS A 302 18.83 4.03 7.17
CA HIS A 302 19.22 3.94 8.57
C HIS A 302 20.21 5.07 8.89
N TRP A 303 20.28 5.49 10.15
CA TRP A 303 21.15 6.58 10.58
C TRP A 303 21.66 6.46 12.02
N GLN A 304 22.77 7.13 12.26
CA GLN A 304 23.40 7.26 13.57
C GLN A 304 23.88 8.70 13.80
N ALA A 305 24.06 9.07 15.06
CA ALA A 305 24.48 10.39 15.47
C ALA A 305 25.68 10.34 16.43
N ARG A 306 26.47 11.41 16.43
CA ARG A 306 27.49 11.68 17.44
C ARG A 306 27.63 13.17 17.69
N ILE A 307 28.32 13.53 18.76
CA ILE A 307 28.54 14.92 19.16
C ILE A 307 30.02 15.26 19.04
N ARG A 308 30.31 16.49 18.58
CA ARG A 308 31.65 17.07 18.57
C ARG A 308 31.66 18.38 19.35
N ASP A 309 32.64 18.58 20.22
CA ASP A 309 32.89 19.86 20.89
C ASP A 309 33.79 20.79 20.04
N ASN A 310 33.94 22.04 20.46
CA ASN A 310 34.85 23.03 19.83
C ASN A 310 36.34 22.82 20.14
N ARG A 311 36.70 21.90 21.02
CA ARG A 311 38.08 21.56 21.40
C ARG A 311 38.58 20.27 20.74
N GLY A 312 37.74 19.58 19.96
CA GLY A 312 38.07 18.37 19.23
C GLY A 312 37.61 17.05 19.86
N GLY A 313 36.94 17.07 21.00
CA GLY A 313 36.32 15.89 21.59
C GLY A 313 35.16 15.40 20.73
N ILE A 314 35.07 14.09 20.51
CA ILE A 314 34.07 13.44 19.66
C ILE A 314 33.52 12.23 20.41
N SER A 315 32.19 12.18 20.60
CA SER A 315 31.52 11.02 21.21
C SER A 315 31.58 9.79 20.30
N GLU A 316 31.34 8.62 20.89
CA GLU A 316 30.97 7.44 20.09
C GLU A 316 29.67 7.67 19.31
N TRP A 317 29.44 6.82 18.32
CA TRP A 317 28.22 6.83 17.51
C TRP A 317 27.06 6.14 18.26
N THR A 318 25.92 6.82 18.31
CA THR A 318 24.66 6.25 18.78
C THR A 318 23.73 6.04 17.59
N GLN A 319 23.28 4.81 17.37
CA GLN A 319 22.34 4.48 16.30
C GLN A 319 20.92 4.92 16.67
N PHE A 320 20.12 5.29 15.67
CA PHE A 320 18.70 5.57 15.90
C PHE A 320 17.92 4.27 16.09
N GLY A 321 16.93 4.31 16.99
CA GLY A 321 16.09 3.16 17.28
C GLY A 321 16.82 2.06 18.05
N ASN A 322 16.15 0.91 18.18
CA ASN A 322 16.71 -0.30 18.77
C ASN A 322 16.78 -1.45 17.74
N ASN A 323 16.71 -1.10 16.46
CA ASN A 323 16.80 -2.03 15.34
C ASN A 323 18.24 -2.39 14.98
N ASN A 324 18.39 -3.51 14.27
CA ASN A 324 19.64 -3.84 13.61
C ASN A 324 19.88 -2.92 12.42
N ASP A 325 21.15 -2.72 12.04
CA ASP A 325 21.56 -1.94 10.85
C ASP A 325 20.95 -2.41 9.52
N GLY A 326 20.39 -3.64 9.48
CA GLY A 326 19.70 -4.18 8.32
C GLY A 326 18.21 -3.82 8.23
N GLU A 327 17.66 -3.15 9.25
CA GLU A 327 16.25 -2.75 9.31
C GLU A 327 16.14 -1.24 9.16
N ARG A 328 15.12 -0.78 8.44
CA ARG A 328 14.95 0.64 8.12
C ARG A 328 14.49 1.46 9.32
N ASP A 329 15.06 2.65 9.43
CA ASP A 329 14.59 3.73 10.31
C ASP A 329 13.45 4.50 9.67
N PHE A 330 13.53 4.71 8.36
CA PHE A 330 12.45 5.29 7.56
C PHE A 330 12.57 4.90 6.08
N LEU A 331 11.47 5.08 5.35
CA LEU A 331 11.37 4.90 3.90
C LEU A 331 10.82 6.17 3.27
N ILE A 332 11.49 6.67 2.23
CA ILE A 332 10.92 7.68 1.33
C ILE A 332 10.45 6.94 0.07
N THR A 333 9.15 6.85 -0.13
CA THR A 333 8.55 6.24 -1.32
C THR A 333 8.61 7.18 -2.51
N GLY A 334 8.72 6.60 -3.71
CA GLY A 334 8.64 7.31 -4.98
C GLY A 334 7.22 7.77 -5.30
N THR A 335 7.05 8.35 -6.48
CA THR A 335 5.70 8.65 -6.99
C THR A 335 4.93 7.35 -7.23
N PRO A 336 3.62 7.30 -6.91
CA PRO A 336 2.82 6.11 -7.16
C PRO A 336 2.68 5.87 -8.66
N THR A 337 2.95 4.64 -9.11
CA THR A 337 2.96 4.28 -10.54
C THR A 337 1.98 3.17 -10.89
N ASN A 338 1.68 2.27 -9.95
CA ASN A 338 0.86 1.09 -10.21
C ASN A 338 -0.11 0.78 -9.05
N VAL A 339 -1.21 0.12 -9.39
CA VAL A 339 -2.17 -0.45 -8.44
C VAL A 339 -2.34 -1.93 -8.75
N LEU A 340 -2.05 -2.78 -7.78
CA LEU A 340 -2.20 -4.23 -7.91
C LEU A 340 -3.37 -4.73 -7.06
N LEU A 341 -4.12 -5.69 -7.60
CA LEU A 341 -5.11 -6.43 -6.82
C LEU A 341 -4.38 -7.35 -5.82
N VAL A 342 -4.68 -7.20 -4.54
CA VAL A 342 -4.20 -8.09 -3.47
C VAL A 342 -5.19 -9.21 -3.24
N SER A 343 -6.48 -8.87 -3.11
CA SER A 343 -7.55 -9.86 -2.94
C SER A 343 -8.90 -9.32 -3.35
N GLY A 344 -9.89 -10.21 -3.36
CA GLY A 344 -11.28 -9.86 -3.50
C GLY A 344 -11.79 -9.78 -4.93
N GLY A 345 -10.97 -10.07 -5.95
CA GLY A 345 -11.43 -10.27 -7.33
C GLY A 345 -11.82 -11.71 -7.63
N ASN A 346 -12.52 -11.93 -8.74
CA ASN A 346 -12.98 -13.23 -9.24
C ASN A 346 -13.78 -14.04 -8.20
N GLN A 347 -14.47 -13.36 -7.29
CA GLN A 347 -15.38 -13.98 -6.33
C GLN A 347 -16.76 -14.15 -6.94
N SER A 348 -17.51 -15.10 -6.37
CA SER A 348 -18.93 -15.28 -6.63
C SER A 348 -19.72 -15.07 -5.34
N GLY A 349 -20.92 -14.50 -5.45
CA GLY A 349 -21.85 -14.34 -4.34
C GLY A 349 -23.29 -14.29 -4.84
N VAL A 350 -24.25 -14.37 -3.93
CA VAL A 350 -25.67 -14.27 -4.28
C VAL A 350 -25.99 -12.84 -4.74
N VAL A 351 -26.82 -12.69 -5.77
CA VAL A 351 -27.33 -11.39 -6.24
C VAL A 351 -27.87 -10.55 -5.08
N GLY A 352 -27.61 -9.24 -5.10
CA GLY A 352 -28.06 -8.31 -4.05
C GLY A 352 -27.33 -8.41 -2.71
N GLN A 353 -26.42 -9.37 -2.52
CA GLN A 353 -25.68 -9.56 -1.26
C GLN A 353 -24.24 -9.00 -1.32
N PRO A 354 -23.66 -8.62 -0.17
CA PRO A 354 -22.24 -8.27 -0.09
C PRO A 354 -21.34 -9.48 -0.36
N LEU A 355 -20.25 -9.25 -1.10
CA LEU A 355 -19.21 -10.27 -1.27
C LEU A 355 -18.50 -10.57 0.05
N ALA A 356 -18.11 -11.83 0.22
CA ALA A 356 -17.49 -12.32 1.45
C ALA A 356 -16.13 -11.66 1.74
N ASN A 357 -15.27 -11.51 0.73
CA ASN A 357 -13.98 -10.84 0.90
C ASN A 357 -14.03 -9.42 0.30
N PRO A 358 -13.47 -8.42 1.01
CA PRO A 358 -13.31 -7.09 0.43
C PRO A 358 -12.31 -7.10 -0.72
N MET A 359 -12.47 -6.14 -1.64
CA MET A 359 -11.47 -5.83 -2.64
C MET A 359 -10.32 -5.09 -1.96
N LEU A 360 -9.16 -5.72 -1.88
CA LEU A 360 -7.93 -5.11 -1.38
C LEU A 360 -7.01 -4.84 -2.58
N VAL A 361 -6.53 -3.61 -2.68
CA VAL A 361 -5.56 -3.19 -3.69
C VAL A 361 -4.34 -2.59 -3.00
N ARG A 362 -3.19 -2.69 -3.64
CA ARG A 362 -1.94 -2.11 -3.16
C ARG A 362 -1.37 -1.14 -4.18
N VAL A 363 -1.12 0.09 -3.72
CA VAL A 363 -0.49 1.17 -4.48
C VAL A 363 1.01 1.05 -4.33
N LEU A 364 1.72 1.03 -5.45
CA LEU A 364 3.17 0.86 -5.50
C LEU A 364 3.86 2.00 -6.26
N ASP A 365 5.06 2.35 -5.81
CA ASP A 365 6.00 3.14 -6.60
C ASP A 365 6.72 2.28 -7.65
N ALA A 366 7.59 2.90 -8.45
CA ALA A 366 8.32 2.20 -9.51
C ALA A 366 9.30 1.13 -9.00
N ALA A 367 9.73 1.22 -7.73
CA ALA A 367 10.63 0.27 -7.10
C ALA A 367 9.89 -0.86 -6.35
N GLY A 368 8.56 -0.80 -6.29
CA GLY A 368 7.72 -1.80 -5.63
C GLY A 368 7.45 -1.52 -4.15
N TYR A 369 7.76 -0.33 -3.65
CA TYR A 369 7.40 0.08 -2.29
C TYR A 369 5.94 0.54 -2.22
N GLY A 370 5.27 0.19 -1.12
CA GLY A 370 3.89 0.60 -0.85
C GLY A 370 3.77 2.09 -0.58
N VAL A 371 2.96 2.80 -1.36
CA VAL A 371 2.82 4.27 -1.25
C VAL A 371 1.64 4.62 -0.32
N PRO A 372 1.88 5.25 0.84
CA PRO A 372 0.82 5.60 1.77
C PRO A 372 0.02 6.83 1.35
N ASP A 373 -1.10 7.07 2.03
CA ASP A 373 -1.93 8.27 1.91
C ASP A 373 -2.38 8.61 0.47
N GLN A 374 -2.40 7.62 -0.43
CA GLN A 374 -2.82 7.80 -1.81
C GLN A 374 -4.32 7.63 -1.92
N SER A 375 -4.99 8.68 -2.40
CA SER A 375 -6.41 8.62 -2.71
C SER A 375 -6.65 7.78 -3.96
N LEU A 376 -7.64 6.89 -3.88
CA LEU A 376 -8.13 6.07 -4.98
C LEU A 376 -9.62 6.31 -5.16
N THR A 377 -10.08 6.23 -6.41
CA THR A 377 -11.49 6.34 -6.80
C THR A 377 -12.00 5.03 -7.35
N TRP A 378 -13.14 4.59 -6.84
CA TRP A 378 -13.82 3.34 -7.17
C TRP A 378 -15.12 3.64 -7.92
N SER A 379 -15.43 2.85 -8.95
CA SER A 379 -16.65 3.01 -9.72
C SER A 379 -17.19 1.68 -10.23
N ILE A 380 -18.51 1.54 -10.27
CA ILE A 380 -19.17 0.39 -10.89
C ILE A 380 -19.18 0.61 -12.40
N GLN A 381 -18.60 -0.32 -13.17
CA GLN A 381 -18.62 -0.30 -14.63
C GLN A 381 -19.78 -1.13 -15.19
N ASN A 382 -20.11 -2.23 -14.51
CA ASN A 382 -21.16 -3.17 -14.92
C ASN A 382 -21.80 -3.84 -13.69
N GLY A 383 -23.03 -4.34 -13.85
CA GLY A 383 -23.76 -5.15 -12.86
C GLY A 383 -24.74 -4.38 -11.98
N GLY A 384 -24.55 -3.07 -11.80
CA GLY A 384 -25.47 -2.23 -11.01
C GLY A 384 -25.42 -2.47 -9.50
N GLY A 385 -24.33 -3.08 -9.01
CA GLY A 385 -24.07 -3.23 -7.56
C GLY A 385 -23.77 -1.90 -6.85
N THR A 386 -23.46 -1.98 -5.56
CA THR A 386 -23.13 -0.81 -4.72
C THR A 386 -21.79 -0.99 -4.00
N LEU A 387 -21.00 0.09 -3.95
CA LEU A 387 -19.70 0.13 -3.27
C LEU A 387 -19.86 0.61 -1.83
N GLY A 388 -19.01 0.13 -0.92
CA GLY A 388 -18.96 0.64 0.46
C GLY A 388 -18.56 2.12 0.53
N SER A 389 -17.69 2.56 -0.37
CA SER A 389 -17.33 3.97 -0.57
C SER A 389 -16.93 4.23 -2.02
N GLN A 390 -17.06 5.46 -2.52
CA GLN A 390 -16.53 5.84 -3.84
C GLN A 390 -15.02 6.16 -3.80
N THR A 391 -14.48 6.42 -2.62
CA THR A 391 -13.05 6.75 -2.45
C THR A 391 -12.44 6.02 -1.27
N SER A 392 -11.17 5.67 -1.38
CA SER A 392 -10.36 5.14 -0.27
C SER A 392 -8.99 5.78 -0.26
N ILE A 393 -8.26 5.64 0.85
CA ILE A 393 -6.88 6.11 1.00
C ILE A 393 -6.02 4.91 1.37
N SER A 394 -4.82 4.78 0.79
CA SER A 394 -3.88 3.72 1.15
C SER A 394 -3.26 3.93 2.54
N ASN A 395 -3.04 2.84 3.26
CA ASN A 395 -2.36 2.85 4.56
C ASN A 395 -0.82 2.89 4.42
N THR A 396 -0.08 2.76 5.53
CA THR A 396 1.40 2.78 5.57
C THR A 396 2.09 1.72 4.70
N GLU A 397 1.40 0.64 4.35
CA GLU A 397 1.90 -0.44 3.46
C GLU A 397 1.47 -0.26 2.00
N GLY A 398 0.76 0.83 1.70
CA GLY A 398 0.17 1.13 0.40
C GLY A 398 -1.15 0.41 0.14
N VAL A 399 -1.78 -0.23 1.13
CA VAL A 399 -3.00 -1.01 0.95
C VAL A 399 -4.24 -0.14 1.13
N ALA A 400 -5.19 -0.25 0.20
CA ALA A 400 -6.51 0.34 0.28
C ALA A 400 -7.58 -0.74 0.06
N GLN A 401 -8.76 -0.55 0.65
CA GLN A 401 -9.83 -1.53 0.59
C GLN A 401 -11.18 -0.92 0.24
N ASN A 402 -12.06 -1.74 -0.33
CA ASN A 402 -13.46 -1.43 -0.53
C ASN A 402 -14.31 -2.71 -0.53
N THR A 403 -15.61 -2.58 -0.29
CA THR A 403 -16.58 -3.69 -0.35
C THR A 403 -17.52 -3.50 -1.53
N LEU A 404 -18.05 -4.61 -2.05
CA LEU A 404 -19.02 -4.62 -3.12
C LEU A 404 -20.24 -5.45 -2.69
N THR A 405 -21.41 -4.85 -2.79
CA THR A 405 -22.70 -5.55 -2.83
C THR A 405 -23.08 -5.76 -4.28
N LEU A 406 -23.31 -7.01 -4.67
CA LEU A 406 -23.58 -7.40 -6.05
C LEU A 406 -24.92 -6.81 -6.54
N GLY A 407 -25.01 -6.58 -7.84
CA GLY A 407 -26.28 -6.26 -8.48
C GLY A 407 -27.27 -7.42 -8.49
N VAL A 408 -28.41 -7.21 -9.16
CA VAL A 408 -29.54 -8.16 -9.17
C VAL A 408 -29.52 -9.15 -10.33
N VAL A 409 -28.52 -9.07 -11.22
CA VAL A 409 -28.41 -9.94 -12.40
C VAL A 409 -27.37 -11.02 -12.16
N SER A 410 -27.79 -12.27 -12.19
CA SER A 410 -26.91 -13.44 -12.09
C SER A 410 -26.06 -13.64 -13.36
N GLY A 411 -24.88 -14.21 -13.24
CA GLY A 411 -24.00 -14.54 -14.36
C GLY A 411 -22.51 -14.42 -14.06
N ASN A 412 -21.69 -14.97 -14.96
CA ASN A 412 -20.23 -14.86 -14.91
C ASN A 412 -19.78 -13.44 -15.28
N ASN A 413 -18.88 -12.88 -14.47
CA ASN A 413 -18.39 -11.50 -14.64
C ASN A 413 -19.54 -10.48 -14.79
N SER A 414 -20.68 -10.74 -14.16
CA SER A 414 -21.86 -9.88 -14.22
C SER A 414 -21.64 -8.55 -13.50
N ASN A 415 -20.60 -8.45 -12.66
CA ASN A 415 -20.24 -7.22 -11.95
C ASN A 415 -18.77 -6.88 -12.20
N THR A 416 -18.51 -5.62 -12.55
CA THR A 416 -17.14 -5.11 -12.76
C THR A 416 -16.97 -3.79 -12.02
N VAL A 417 -15.93 -3.72 -11.18
CA VAL A 417 -15.54 -2.52 -10.43
C VAL A 417 -14.22 -2.01 -10.98
N ARG A 418 -14.12 -0.70 -11.22
CA ARG A 418 -12.89 -0.03 -11.64
C ARG A 418 -12.29 0.77 -10.50
N VAL A 419 -10.99 0.60 -10.28
CA VAL A 419 -10.15 1.40 -9.38
C VAL A 419 -9.27 2.32 -10.21
N SER A 420 -9.20 3.59 -9.83
CA SER A 420 -8.42 4.62 -10.51
C SER A 420 -7.78 5.59 -9.50
N GLY A 421 -6.93 6.50 -9.99
CA GLY A 421 -6.22 7.49 -9.17
C GLY A 421 -4.70 7.36 -9.21
N VAL A 422 -4.18 6.25 -9.76
CA VAL A 422 -2.76 5.98 -9.96
C VAL A 422 -2.60 5.17 -11.24
N GLY A 423 -1.66 5.57 -12.10
CA GLY A 423 -1.31 4.81 -13.31
C GLY A 423 -2.52 4.49 -14.20
N SER A 424 -2.53 3.27 -14.74
CA SER A 424 -3.69 2.75 -15.50
C SER A 424 -4.77 2.24 -14.55
N ALA A 425 -6.04 2.48 -14.89
CA ALA A 425 -7.15 1.97 -14.09
C ALA A 425 -7.17 0.43 -14.07
N LEU A 426 -7.55 -0.13 -12.93
CA LEU A 426 -7.64 -1.56 -12.68
C LEU A 426 -9.11 -2.00 -12.62
N ASP A 427 -9.51 -2.94 -13.48
CA ASP A 427 -10.82 -3.56 -13.44
C ASP A 427 -10.79 -4.86 -12.65
N ILE A 428 -11.73 -5.02 -11.73
CA ILE A 428 -11.92 -6.17 -10.85
C ILE A 428 -13.28 -6.77 -11.19
N ASN A 429 -13.28 -8.02 -11.65
CA ASN A 429 -14.49 -8.73 -12.05
C ASN A 429 -15.00 -9.65 -10.95
N HIS A 430 -16.32 -9.80 -10.87
CA HIS A 430 -17.04 -10.66 -9.95
C HIS A 430 -18.24 -11.29 -10.64
N SER A 431 -18.65 -12.46 -10.14
CA SER A 431 -19.82 -13.17 -10.67
C SER A 431 -20.95 -13.16 -9.65
N SER A 432 -22.18 -13.17 -10.14
CA SER A 432 -23.36 -13.30 -9.29
C SER A 432 -24.02 -14.66 -9.51
N ILE A 433 -24.39 -15.31 -8.41
CA ILE A 433 -25.22 -16.51 -8.39
C ILE A 433 -26.66 -16.03 -8.11
N SER A 434 -27.64 -16.66 -8.74
CA SER A 434 -29.06 -16.43 -8.45
C SER A 434 -29.38 -16.63 -6.96
N ASP A 435 -30.39 -15.92 -6.47
CA ASP A 435 -30.90 -16.14 -5.11
C ASP A 435 -31.75 -17.43 -5.05
N GLU A 436 -32.27 -17.76 -3.86
CA GLU A 436 -33.18 -18.88 -3.68
C GLU A 436 -34.42 -18.74 -4.57
N ALA A 437 -34.94 -19.88 -5.04
CA ALA A 437 -36.16 -19.90 -5.85
C ALA A 437 -37.35 -19.39 -5.03
N VAL A 438 -38.17 -18.52 -5.61
CA VAL A 438 -39.41 -18.01 -4.98
C VAL A 438 -40.65 -18.24 -5.84
N ARG A 439 -40.49 -18.60 -7.12
CA ARG A 439 -41.61 -18.96 -8.00
C ARG A 439 -41.19 -19.96 -9.07
N PHE A 440 -42.18 -20.72 -9.57
CA PHE A 440 -42.02 -21.51 -10.79
C PHE A 440 -42.70 -20.85 -11.99
N SER A 441 -42.16 -21.08 -13.17
CA SER A 441 -42.83 -20.83 -14.44
C SER A 441 -42.82 -22.10 -15.27
N LEU A 442 -43.90 -22.35 -15.99
CA LEU A 442 -44.06 -23.54 -16.81
C LEU A 442 -44.19 -23.15 -18.27
N SER A 443 -43.52 -23.90 -19.14
CA SER A 443 -43.78 -23.90 -20.59
C SER A 443 -44.44 -25.22 -20.95
N THR A 444 -45.72 -25.16 -21.31
CA THR A 444 -46.56 -26.33 -21.61
C THR A 444 -47.09 -26.23 -23.04
N PRO A 445 -47.48 -27.36 -23.66
CA PRO A 445 -48.27 -27.30 -24.88
C PRO A 445 -49.66 -26.71 -24.55
N THR A 446 -50.35 -26.23 -25.58
CA THR A 446 -51.74 -25.80 -25.47
C THR A 446 -52.71 -26.98 -25.48
N VAL A 447 -52.27 -28.15 -25.95
CA VAL A 447 -53.06 -29.36 -26.14
C VAL A 447 -52.23 -30.60 -25.81
N ALA A 448 -52.83 -31.60 -25.16
CA ALA A 448 -52.27 -32.94 -25.03
C ALA A 448 -53.34 -34.02 -25.29
N ILE A 449 -52.91 -35.19 -25.76
CA ILE A 449 -53.79 -36.31 -26.02
C ILE A 449 -53.94 -37.14 -24.74
N ARG A 450 -55.18 -37.55 -24.43
CA ARG A 450 -55.52 -38.32 -23.24
C ARG A 450 -54.69 -39.60 -23.19
N SER A 451 -54.05 -39.83 -22.05
CA SER A 451 -53.17 -40.99 -21.80
C SER A 451 -51.95 -41.11 -22.71
N GLU A 452 -51.64 -40.10 -23.52
CA GLU A 452 -50.39 -40.02 -24.27
C GLU A 452 -49.38 -39.13 -23.56
N GLU A 453 -48.09 -39.40 -23.78
CA GLU A 453 -47.01 -38.60 -23.22
C GLU A 453 -46.94 -37.23 -23.91
N PHE A 454 -46.86 -36.18 -23.11
CA PHE A 454 -46.57 -34.83 -23.57
C PHE A 454 -45.40 -34.23 -22.78
N THR A 455 -44.75 -33.25 -23.40
CA THR A 455 -43.57 -32.60 -22.83
C THR A 455 -43.89 -31.22 -22.28
N PHE A 456 -43.33 -30.85 -21.14
CA PHE A 456 -43.34 -29.48 -20.62
C PHE A 456 -42.05 -29.19 -19.86
N SER A 457 -41.76 -27.92 -19.59
CA SER A 457 -40.62 -27.52 -18.76
C SER A 457 -41.05 -26.71 -17.54
N VAL A 458 -40.35 -26.91 -16.42
CA VAL A 458 -40.48 -26.13 -15.20
C VAL A 458 -39.18 -25.35 -14.99
N ILE A 459 -39.29 -24.04 -14.82
CA ILE A 459 -38.17 -23.14 -14.54
C ILE A 459 -38.38 -22.51 -13.16
N ALA A 460 -37.40 -22.67 -12.28
CA ALA A 460 -37.34 -22.01 -10.99
C ALA A 460 -36.75 -20.60 -11.15
N TYR A 461 -37.43 -19.59 -10.61
CA TYR A 461 -36.97 -18.20 -10.62
C TYR A 461 -36.79 -17.67 -9.21
N ASP A 462 -35.76 -16.87 -9.01
CA ASP A 462 -35.57 -16.07 -7.81
C ASP A 462 -36.45 -14.80 -7.81
N GLN A 463 -36.38 -14.02 -6.73
CA GLN A 463 -37.15 -12.78 -6.56
C GLN A 463 -36.80 -11.67 -7.55
N TYR A 464 -35.65 -11.77 -8.22
CA TYR A 464 -35.16 -10.80 -9.21
C TYR A 464 -35.37 -11.28 -10.65
N ASN A 465 -36.10 -12.38 -10.84
CA ASN A 465 -36.32 -13.04 -12.14
C ASN A 465 -35.06 -13.62 -12.79
N ASN A 466 -34.03 -13.96 -12.00
CA ASN A 466 -32.98 -14.85 -12.46
C ASN A 466 -33.45 -16.30 -12.37
N ILE A 467 -32.95 -17.16 -13.26
CA ILE A 467 -33.13 -18.61 -13.12
C ILE A 467 -32.37 -19.05 -11.87
N ALA A 468 -33.05 -19.69 -10.92
CA ALA A 468 -32.47 -20.20 -9.68
C ALA A 468 -31.62 -21.44 -9.97
N THR A 469 -30.41 -21.22 -10.49
CA THR A 469 -29.52 -22.28 -11.02
C THR A 469 -29.10 -23.33 -10.01
N THR A 470 -29.20 -23.02 -8.71
CA THR A 470 -28.85 -23.92 -7.61
C THR A 470 -30.06 -24.67 -7.03
N TYR A 471 -31.27 -24.49 -7.55
CA TYR A 471 -32.46 -25.18 -7.05
C TYR A 471 -32.37 -26.69 -7.32
N ASP A 472 -32.45 -27.49 -6.25
CA ASP A 472 -32.35 -28.96 -6.24
C ASP A 472 -33.54 -29.63 -5.52
N GLY A 473 -34.64 -28.89 -5.35
CA GLY A 473 -35.85 -29.35 -4.67
C GLY A 473 -36.63 -30.40 -5.46
N SER A 474 -37.67 -30.94 -4.82
CA SER A 474 -38.55 -31.96 -5.41
C SER A 474 -40.02 -31.51 -5.39
N PRO A 475 -40.43 -30.61 -6.30
CA PRO A 475 -41.77 -30.05 -6.28
C PRO A 475 -42.82 -31.10 -6.61
N ASN A 476 -43.97 -31.00 -5.93
CA ASN A 476 -45.16 -31.76 -6.23
C ASN A 476 -45.90 -31.14 -7.41
N LEU A 477 -46.47 -32.01 -8.25
CA LEU A 477 -47.27 -31.64 -9.40
C LEU A 477 -48.72 -32.04 -9.17
N SER A 478 -49.63 -31.15 -9.51
CA SER A 478 -51.07 -31.38 -9.40
C SER A 478 -51.80 -30.69 -10.53
N VAL A 479 -53.04 -31.12 -10.77
CA VAL A 479 -53.86 -30.57 -11.85
C VAL A 479 -55.03 -29.79 -11.26
N VAL A 480 -55.19 -28.56 -11.72
CA VAL A 480 -56.20 -27.62 -11.24
C VAL A 480 -56.99 -27.03 -12.41
N ASN A 481 -58.14 -26.43 -12.09
CA ASN A 481 -58.98 -25.79 -13.07
C ASN A 481 -58.32 -24.47 -13.53
N PRO A 482 -58.07 -24.25 -14.83
CA PRO A 482 -57.44 -23.02 -15.32
C PRO A 482 -58.28 -21.75 -15.08
N LEU A 483 -59.59 -21.89 -14.84
CA LEU A 483 -60.48 -20.79 -14.48
C LEU A 483 -60.58 -20.54 -12.97
N ASN A 484 -60.13 -21.51 -12.16
CA ASN A 484 -60.12 -21.43 -10.69
C ASN A 484 -59.02 -22.36 -10.12
N TYR A 485 -57.82 -21.81 -9.93
CA TYR A 485 -56.65 -22.56 -9.48
C TYR A 485 -56.77 -23.19 -8.06
N SER A 486 -57.82 -22.86 -7.31
CA SER A 486 -58.14 -23.48 -6.01
C SER A 486 -58.93 -24.79 -6.14
N GLN A 487 -59.47 -25.08 -7.33
CA GLN A 487 -60.25 -26.28 -7.59
C GLN A 487 -59.38 -27.34 -8.27
N THR A 488 -59.28 -28.52 -7.67
CA THR A 488 -58.62 -29.68 -8.29
C THR A 488 -59.50 -30.26 -9.41
N VAL A 489 -58.85 -30.76 -10.45
CA VAL A 489 -59.52 -31.52 -11.53
C VAL A 489 -59.30 -33.01 -11.27
N GLY A 490 -60.37 -33.80 -11.36
CA GLY A 490 -60.27 -35.26 -11.21
C GLY A 490 -59.53 -35.90 -12.40
N GLY A 491 -58.76 -36.96 -12.12
CA GLY A 491 -57.96 -37.69 -13.10
C GLY A 491 -56.60 -38.08 -12.52
N ASN A 492 -55.91 -39.00 -13.19
CA ASN A 492 -54.55 -39.40 -12.85
C ASN A 492 -53.54 -38.58 -13.67
N PHE A 493 -52.75 -37.76 -12.98
CA PHE A 493 -51.63 -37.02 -13.57
C PHE A 493 -50.31 -37.64 -13.16
N VAL A 494 -49.49 -37.99 -14.14
CA VAL A 494 -48.17 -38.60 -13.92
C VAL A 494 -47.13 -37.79 -14.69
N PRO A 495 -45.97 -37.46 -14.08
CA PRO A 495 -45.63 -37.72 -12.69
C PRO A 495 -46.31 -36.74 -11.71
N SER A 496 -46.58 -37.19 -10.48
CA SER A 496 -47.14 -36.34 -9.41
C SER A 496 -46.09 -35.55 -8.64
N SER A 497 -44.81 -35.75 -8.95
CA SER A 497 -43.67 -34.98 -8.41
C SER A 497 -42.49 -35.10 -9.37
N ILE A 498 -41.60 -34.12 -9.34
CA ILE A 498 -40.32 -34.15 -10.06
C ILE A 498 -39.19 -33.85 -9.10
N THR A 499 -37.96 -34.20 -9.47
CA THR A 499 -36.77 -33.87 -8.69
C THR A 499 -35.80 -33.10 -9.57
N PHE A 500 -35.41 -31.92 -9.11
CA PHE A 500 -34.32 -31.15 -9.71
C PHE A 500 -32.98 -31.69 -9.22
N GLN A 501 -31.99 -31.67 -10.11
CA GLN A 501 -30.60 -31.92 -9.82
C GLN A 501 -29.81 -30.65 -10.11
N LEU A 502 -28.66 -30.45 -9.47
CA LEU A 502 -27.79 -29.31 -9.75
C LEU A 502 -27.41 -29.20 -11.24
N GLY A 503 -27.36 -30.32 -11.98
CA GLY A 503 -27.12 -30.33 -13.42
C GLY A 503 -28.25 -29.73 -14.27
N ASP A 504 -29.46 -29.63 -13.73
CA ASP A 504 -30.63 -29.02 -14.40
C ASP A 504 -30.55 -27.48 -14.41
N GLN A 505 -29.67 -26.88 -13.61
CA GLN A 505 -29.46 -25.42 -13.56
C GLN A 505 -30.77 -24.62 -13.39
N GLY A 506 -31.67 -25.10 -12.54
CA GLY A 506 -32.97 -24.47 -12.28
C GLY A 506 -34.00 -24.65 -13.39
N GLN A 507 -33.73 -25.48 -14.42
CA GLN A 507 -34.64 -25.76 -15.53
C GLN A 507 -34.81 -27.27 -15.74
N LYS A 508 -36.02 -27.80 -15.53
CA LYS A 508 -36.32 -29.21 -15.74
C LYS A 508 -37.26 -29.41 -16.92
N VAL A 509 -36.90 -30.31 -17.84
CA VAL A 509 -37.79 -30.80 -18.90
C VAL A 509 -38.39 -32.14 -18.47
N ILE A 510 -39.71 -32.26 -18.60
CA ILE A 510 -40.49 -33.46 -18.30
C ILE A 510 -41.07 -33.94 -19.63
N SER A 511 -40.65 -35.10 -20.12
CA SER A 511 -41.05 -35.63 -21.43
C SER A 511 -42.13 -36.72 -21.37
N ASN A 512 -42.42 -37.25 -20.18
CA ASN A 512 -43.29 -38.40 -19.96
C ASN A 512 -44.57 -38.03 -19.19
N ALA A 513 -45.06 -36.80 -19.36
CA ALA A 513 -46.25 -36.34 -18.65
C ALA A 513 -47.51 -36.96 -19.28
N THR A 514 -48.43 -37.50 -18.48
CA THR A 514 -49.70 -38.08 -18.96
C THR A 514 -50.87 -37.62 -18.11
N PHE A 515 -52.04 -37.44 -18.71
CA PHE A 515 -53.31 -37.22 -18.00
C PHE A 515 -54.43 -38.06 -18.63
N ASP A 516 -55.21 -38.75 -17.80
CA ASP A 516 -56.16 -39.78 -18.24
C ASP A 516 -57.60 -39.31 -18.41
N THR A 517 -57.89 -38.03 -18.13
CA THR A 517 -59.26 -37.50 -18.08
C THR A 517 -59.44 -36.36 -19.08
N LEU A 518 -60.54 -36.36 -19.81
CA LEU A 518 -60.91 -35.25 -20.70
C LEU A 518 -61.25 -34.01 -19.86
N ALA A 519 -60.44 -32.97 -19.97
CA ALA A 519 -60.63 -31.72 -19.22
C ALA A 519 -59.80 -30.58 -19.81
N SER A 520 -60.19 -29.34 -19.53
CA SER A 520 -59.30 -28.19 -19.60
C SER A 520 -58.57 -28.08 -18.27
N ILE A 521 -57.25 -28.15 -18.30
CA ILE A 521 -56.42 -28.27 -17.10
C ILE A 521 -55.36 -27.18 -17.04
N ALA A 522 -54.84 -26.90 -15.84
CA ALA A 522 -53.55 -26.24 -15.65
C ALA A 522 -52.71 -27.07 -14.68
N ILE A 523 -51.41 -27.15 -14.95
CA ILE A 523 -50.46 -27.83 -14.08
C ILE A 523 -50.05 -26.84 -12.98
N LYS A 524 -50.22 -27.25 -11.73
CA LYS A 524 -49.74 -26.55 -10.55
C LYS A 524 -48.49 -27.26 -10.03
N VAL A 525 -47.42 -26.50 -9.86
CA VAL A 525 -46.15 -26.93 -9.25
C VAL A 525 -46.06 -26.30 -7.86
N VAL A 526 -45.73 -27.08 -6.84
CA VAL A 526 -45.56 -26.60 -5.46
C VAL A 526 -44.39 -27.27 -4.76
N ASP A 527 -43.52 -26.49 -4.14
CA ASP A 527 -42.52 -26.94 -3.18
C ASP A 527 -42.50 -26.00 -1.97
N GLY A 528 -43.06 -26.45 -0.84
CA GLY A 528 -43.32 -25.59 0.31
C GLY A 528 -44.21 -24.39 -0.06
N ASP A 529 -43.68 -23.18 0.13
CA ASP A 529 -44.35 -21.91 -0.19
C ASP A 529 -44.12 -21.45 -1.64
N ILE A 530 -43.23 -22.11 -2.39
CA ILE A 530 -42.91 -21.79 -3.78
C ILE A 530 -43.94 -22.47 -4.68
N PHE A 531 -44.59 -21.71 -5.55
CA PHE A 531 -45.56 -22.27 -6.49
C PHE A 531 -45.51 -21.63 -7.88
N GLY A 532 -46.12 -22.31 -8.85
CA GLY A 532 -46.33 -21.81 -10.21
C GLY A 532 -47.46 -22.56 -10.91
N TYR A 533 -48.07 -21.91 -11.90
CA TYR A 533 -49.13 -22.46 -12.72
C TYR A 533 -48.74 -22.41 -14.19
N SER A 534 -49.13 -23.42 -14.96
CA SER A 534 -49.08 -23.34 -16.41
C SER A 534 -50.23 -22.54 -16.99
N ASN A 535 -50.14 -22.22 -18.27
CA ASN A 535 -51.30 -21.87 -19.07
C ASN A 535 -52.26 -23.08 -19.17
N ALA A 536 -53.48 -22.83 -19.68
CA ALA A 536 -54.46 -23.88 -19.91
C ALA A 536 -53.97 -24.89 -20.97
N ILE A 537 -54.18 -26.18 -20.69
CA ILE A 537 -53.92 -27.31 -21.57
C ILE A 537 -55.26 -28.02 -21.81
N ALA A 538 -55.64 -28.19 -23.07
CA ALA A 538 -56.80 -29.00 -23.43
C ALA A 538 -56.40 -30.48 -23.53
N ILE A 539 -57.06 -31.35 -22.74
CA ILE A 539 -56.87 -32.81 -22.82
C ILE A 539 -57.98 -33.41 -23.68
N VAL A 540 -57.59 -34.00 -24.81
CA VAL A 540 -58.51 -34.49 -25.85
C VAL A 540 -58.21 -35.93 -26.25
N ASP A 541 -59.18 -36.63 -26.83
CA ASP A 541 -58.98 -38.00 -27.33
C ASP A 541 -58.31 -38.05 -28.70
N THR A 542 -58.57 -37.02 -29.50
CA THR A 542 -58.04 -36.86 -30.84
C THR A 542 -57.96 -35.37 -31.16
N LEU A 543 -56.98 -35.00 -31.98
CA LEU A 543 -56.97 -33.69 -32.62
C LEU A 543 -58.07 -33.69 -33.70
N GLY A 544 -59.00 -32.72 -33.66
CA GLY A 544 -60.03 -32.59 -34.70
C GLY A 544 -59.39 -32.22 -36.04
N GLN A 545 -59.97 -32.66 -37.16
CA GLN A 545 -59.42 -32.35 -38.49
C GLN A 545 -59.82 -30.94 -38.93
N CYS A 546 -58.94 -30.27 -39.67
CA CYS A 546 -59.28 -29.02 -40.34
C CYS A 546 -60.48 -29.24 -41.29
N PRO A 547 -61.61 -28.53 -41.11
CA PRO A 547 -62.79 -28.67 -41.98
C PRO A 547 -62.53 -28.25 -43.42
N ASP A 548 -61.49 -27.45 -43.64
CA ASP A 548 -61.07 -26.95 -44.93
C ASP A 548 -59.67 -27.49 -45.27
N ALA A 549 -59.51 -28.00 -46.49
CA ALA A 549 -58.32 -28.74 -46.89
C ALA A 549 -57.20 -27.84 -47.44
N ASP A 550 -57.51 -26.61 -47.87
CA ASP A 550 -56.53 -25.69 -48.46
C ASP A 550 -56.27 -24.45 -47.61
N GLY A 551 -57.05 -24.26 -46.53
CA GLY A 551 -56.91 -23.17 -45.58
C GLY A 551 -57.50 -21.85 -46.08
N ILE A 552 -58.08 -21.80 -47.28
CA ILE A 552 -58.65 -20.60 -47.87
C ILE A 552 -60.17 -20.68 -47.74
N ILE A 553 -60.69 -19.85 -46.85
CA ILE A 553 -62.12 -19.81 -46.57
C ILE A 553 -62.76 -18.75 -47.47
N ASP A 554 -63.37 -19.18 -48.58
CA ASP A 554 -63.86 -18.30 -49.66
C ASP A 554 -65.31 -18.54 -50.10
N SER A 555 -66.15 -19.20 -49.30
CA SER A 555 -67.51 -19.58 -49.73
C SER A 555 -68.58 -18.50 -49.51
N GLY A 556 -68.29 -17.42 -48.78
CA GLY A 556 -69.20 -16.30 -48.50
C GLY A 556 -70.30 -16.64 -47.48
N GLY A 557 -70.66 -15.69 -46.62
CA GLY A 557 -71.69 -15.88 -45.57
C GLY A 557 -71.14 -16.42 -44.24
N ASP A 558 -72.05 -16.89 -43.36
CA ASP A 558 -71.71 -17.46 -42.07
C ASP A 558 -71.27 -18.93 -42.24
N ILE A 559 -69.96 -19.19 -42.10
CA ILE A 559 -69.38 -20.53 -42.16
C ILE A 559 -69.20 -20.99 -40.73
N VAL A 560 -69.82 -22.11 -40.37
CA VAL A 560 -69.72 -22.65 -39.01
C VAL A 560 -68.76 -23.83 -39.01
N TRP A 561 -67.68 -23.71 -38.24
CA TRP A 561 -66.84 -24.84 -37.86
C TRP A 561 -67.24 -25.30 -36.46
N GLU A 562 -67.89 -26.46 -36.42
CA GLU A 562 -68.26 -27.15 -35.18
C GLU A 562 -67.03 -27.90 -34.67
N ALA A 563 -66.47 -27.42 -33.57
CA ALA A 563 -65.46 -28.14 -32.84
C ALA A 563 -66.13 -29.21 -31.94
N GLY A 564 -65.54 -30.41 -31.86
CA GLY A 564 -66.16 -31.58 -31.24
C GLY A 564 -66.54 -31.44 -29.76
N ASN A 565 -67.27 -32.44 -29.24
CA ASN A 565 -67.91 -32.45 -27.90
C ASN A 565 -66.97 -32.64 -26.69
N TYR A 566 -65.71 -32.20 -26.76
CA TYR A 566 -64.70 -32.47 -25.71
C TYR A 566 -64.03 -31.18 -25.23
N PRO A 567 -63.55 -31.13 -23.97
CA PRO A 567 -62.86 -29.98 -23.39
C PRO A 567 -61.74 -29.43 -24.29
N GLY A 568 -61.82 -28.14 -24.63
CA GLY A 568 -60.92 -27.45 -25.57
C GLY A 568 -61.31 -27.51 -27.05
N ALA A 569 -62.32 -28.32 -27.43
CA ALA A 569 -62.94 -28.46 -28.74
C ALA A 569 -62.04 -27.97 -29.88
N ILE A 570 -61.15 -28.84 -30.36
CA ILE A 570 -60.02 -28.47 -31.20
C ILE A 570 -60.32 -28.68 -32.67
N ILE A 571 -60.04 -27.66 -33.47
CA ILE A 571 -59.89 -27.75 -34.92
C ILE A 571 -58.39 -27.62 -35.20
N ASP A 572 -57.76 -28.71 -35.64
CA ASP A 572 -56.34 -28.73 -35.95
C ASP A 572 -56.09 -28.52 -37.45
N CYS A 573 -55.70 -27.30 -37.79
CA CYS A 573 -55.26 -26.88 -39.11
C CYS A 573 -53.75 -26.58 -39.14
N ARG A 574 -52.95 -27.10 -38.20
CA ARG A 574 -51.48 -26.94 -38.26
C ARG A 574 -50.93 -27.55 -39.55
N GLY A 575 -49.95 -26.88 -40.16
CA GLY A 575 -49.49 -27.13 -41.52
C GLY A 575 -50.26 -26.39 -42.61
N LEU A 576 -51.26 -25.57 -42.25
CA LEU A 576 -52.00 -24.68 -43.16
C LEU A 576 -51.96 -23.23 -42.65
N ASP A 577 -51.95 -22.29 -43.60
CA ASP A 577 -52.20 -20.88 -43.37
C ASP A 577 -53.70 -20.61 -43.55
N ILE A 578 -54.41 -20.30 -42.47
CA ILE A 578 -55.84 -20.02 -42.54
C ILE A 578 -56.06 -18.59 -43.01
N VAL A 579 -56.73 -18.41 -44.14
CA VAL A 579 -57.08 -17.10 -44.68
C VAL A 579 -58.59 -16.98 -44.84
N VAL A 580 -59.21 -16.11 -44.04
CA VAL A 580 -60.62 -15.74 -44.18
C VAL A 580 -60.72 -14.66 -45.25
N LYS A 581 -61.14 -15.04 -46.46
CA LYS A 581 -61.28 -14.16 -47.61
C LYS A 581 -62.75 -13.91 -47.94
N SER A 582 -62.99 -12.80 -48.64
CA SER A 582 -64.29 -12.57 -49.26
C SER A 582 -64.42 -13.44 -50.53
N SER A 583 -65.51 -14.20 -50.66
CA SER A 583 -65.81 -15.05 -51.83
C SER A 583 -65.87 -14.28 -53.15
N ASN A 584 -66.14 -12.98 -53.03
CA ASN A 584 -66.11 -11.93 -54.04
C ASN A 584 -66.32 -10.57 -53.32
N THR A 585 -65.99 -9.45 -53.97
CA THR A 585 -65.89 -8.08 -53.40
C THR A 585 -67.14 -7.50 -52.71
N SER A 586 -68.18 -8.29 -52.43
CA SER A 586 -69.44 -7.83 -51.84
C SER A 586 -70.06 -8.78 -50.81
N GLN A 587 -69.43 -9.92 -50.51
CA GLN A 587 -69.89 -10.81 -49.42
C GLN A 587 -68.83 -10.92 -48.33
N VAL A 588 -69.24 -10.55 -47.12
CA VAL A 588 -68.47 -10.76 -45.90
C VAL A 588 -68.52 -12.26 -45.56
N THR A 589 -67.36 -12.82 -45.25
CA THR A 589 -67.24 -14.16 -44.68
C THR A 589 -67.14 -14.03 -43.16
N ASN A 590 -68.05 -14.68 -42.44
CA ASN A 590 -68.01 -14.79 -40.98
C ASN A 590 -67.67 -16.24 -40.62
N LEU A 591 -66.42 -16.49 -40.23
CA LEU A 591 -66.04 -17.78 -39.68
C LEU A 591 -66.51 -17.85 -38.24
N VAL A 592 -67.48 -18.70 -37.96
CA VAL A 592 -67.99 -19.00 -36.62
C VAL A 592 -67.34 -20.28 -36.14
N ILE A 593 -66.50 -20.17 -35.12
CA ILE A 593 -65.94 -21.32 -34.42
C ILE A 593 -66.72 -21.52 -33.13
N ARG A 594 -67.29 -22.70 -32.94
CA ARG A 594 -68.06 -23.00 -31.73
C ARG A 594 -67.93 -24.46 -31.31
N PRO A 595 -68.11 -24.78 -30.02
CA PRO A 595 -68.30 -26.16 -29.59
C PRO A 595 -69.68 -26.68 -30.04
N SER A 596 -69.78 -27.98 -30.33
CA SER A 596 -71.01 -28.62 -30.80
C SER A 596 -72.14 -28.73 -29.75
N LEU A 597 -71.89 -28.38 -28.48
CA LEU A 597 -72.89 -28.27 -27.40
C LEU A 597 -72.67 -26.97 -26.60
N THR A 598 -73.72 -26.46 -25.93
CA THR A 598 -73.71 -25.20 -25.13
C THR A 598 -73.03 -25.33 -23.76
N GLU A 599 -72.05 -26.22 -23.64
CA GLU A 599 -71.33 -26.45 -22.38
C GLU A 599 -70.04 -25.63 -22.30
N SER A 600 -69.40 -25.67 -21.13
CA SER A 600 -68.34 -24.79 -20.62
C SER A 600 -66.98 -24.93 -21.33
N VAL A 601 -67.00 -25.11 -22.64
CA VAL A 601 -65.88 -25.60 -23.42
C VAL A 601 -65.42 -24.52 -24.41
N PRO A 602 -64.19 -23.99 -24.29
CA PRO A 602 -63.65 -23.12 -25.33
C PRO A 602 -63.43 -23.93 -26.61
N ALA A 603 -63.70 -23.33 -27.76
CA ALA A 603 -63.27 -23.87 -29.04
C ALA A 603 -61.90 -23.31 -29.41
N THR A 604 -60.99 -24.17 -29.82
CA THR A 604 -59.59 -23.84 -30.12
C THR A 604 -59.29 -24.14 -31.57
N LEU A 605 -58.84 -23.13 -32.33
CA LEU A 605 -58.29 -23.31 -33.67
C LEU A 605 -56.77 -23.27 -33.59
N LEU A 606 -56.12 -24.33 -34.09
CA LEU A 606 -54.67 -24.37 -34.28
C LEU A 606 -54.35 -24.21 -35.77
N ALA A 607 -53.43 -23.32 -36.12
CA ALA A 607 -52.97 -23.09 -37.49
C ALA A 607 -51.52 -22.55 -37.46
N ASP A 608 -50.80 -22.61 -38.59
CA ASP A 608 -49.46 -22.02 -38.69
C ASP A 608 -49.55 -20.49 -38.73
N SER A 609 -50.55 -19.96 -39.44
CA SER A 609 -50.95 -18.56 -39.38
C SER A 609 -52.46 -18.40 -39.59
N ILE A 610 -53.02 -17.27 -39.12
CA ILE A 610 -54.43 -16.90 -39.32
C ILE A 610 -54.48 -15.46 -39.84
N THR A 611 -55.00 -15.28 -41.06
CA THR A 611 -55.22 -13.98 -41.69
C THR A 611 -56.72 -13.74 -41.87
N ILE A 612 -57.23 -12.64 -41.33
CA ILE A 612 -58.62 -12.19 -41.53
C ILE A 612 -58.55 -10.95 -42.42
N GLU A 613 -58.97 -11.06 -43.69
CA GLU A 613 -58.97 -9.92 -44.60
C GLU A 613 -59.99 -8.85 -44.18
N SER A 614 -59.75 -7.60 -44.60
CA SER A 614 -60.59 -6.46 -44.22
C SER A 614 -62.08 -6.71 -44.53
N GLY A 615 -62.94 -6.47 -43.54
CA GLY A 615 -64.38 -6.65 -43.65
C GLY A 615 -64.88 -8.04 -43.26
N ASN A 616 -64.00 -9.04 -43.10
CA ASN A 616 -64.35 -10.38 -42.63
C ASN A 616 -64.25 -10.49 -41.11
N SER A 617 -64.88 -11.51 -40.51
CA SER A 617 -64.85 -11.72 -39.07
C SER A 617 -64.59 -13.16 -38.67
N LEU A 618 -63.87 -13.32 -37.56
CA LEU A 618 -63.76 -14.56 -36.80
C LEU A 618 -64.57 -14.38 -35.53
N ASN A 619 -65.55 -15.24 -35.30
CA ASN A 619 -66.50 -15.11 -34.20
C ASN A 619 -66.69 -16.45 -33.48
N SER A 620 -67.05 -16.39 -32.21
CA SER A 620 -67.62 -17.50 -31.46
C SER A 620 -69.05 -17.09 -31.14
N ASP A 621 -70.04 -17.80 -31.66
CA ASP A 621 -71.44 -17.38 -31.54
C ASP A 621 -71.89 -17.21 -30.08
N ARG A 622 -73.01 -16.51 -29.86
CA ARG A 622 -73.53 -16.11 -28.53
C ARG A 622 -74.03 -17.27 -27.66
N ARG A 623 -73.52 -18.49 -27.84
CA ARG A 623 -73.88 -19.73 -27.13
C ARG A 623 -72.99 -20.02 -25.92
N GLY A 624 -72.59 -18.98 -25.19
CA GLY A 624 -71.97 -19.14 -23.87
C GLY A 624 -72.88 -19.90 -22.90
N PHE A 625 -72.52 -19.92 -21.61
CA PHE A 625 -73.30 -20.65 -20.60
C PHE A 625 -74.81 -20.41 -20.69
N THR A 626 -75.59 -21.49 -20.72
CA THR A 626 -77.05 -21.42 -20.63
C THR A 626 -77.49 -20.90 -19.25
N ALA A 627 -78.71 -20.37 -19.15
CA ALA A 627 -79.22 -19.83 -17.89
C ALA A 627 -79.20 -20.90 -16.77
N GLY A 628 -78.54 -20.59 -15.65
CA GLY A 628 -78.37 -21.55 -14.55
C GLY A 628 -77.20 -22.53 -14.73
N GLN A 629 -76.32 -22.30 -15.70
CA GLN A 629 -75.04 -22.99 -15.86
C GLN A 629 -73.86 -21.99 -15.78
N GLY A 630 -72.69 -22.46 -15.37
CA GLY A 630 -71.44 -21.68 -15.32
C GLY A 630 -71.04 -21.07 -13.98
N PRO A 631 -69.90 -20.36 -13.90
CA PRO A 631 -69.27 -19.99 -12.61
C PRO A 631 -70.10 -19.02 -11.74
N GLY A 632 -71.15 -18.41 -12.29
CA GLY A 632 -72.08 -17.51 -11.60
C GLY A 632 -73.44 -18.13 -11.27
N THR A 633 -73.57 -19.46 -11.20
CA THR A 633 -74.86 -20.11 -10.90
C THR A 633 -75.47 -19.64 -9.57
N GLY A 634 -76.65 -19.04 -9.62
CA GLY A 634 -77.49 -18.69 -8.45
C GLY A 634 -77.53 -17.20 -8.09
N CYS A 635 -76.55 -16.39 -8.49
CA CYS A 635 -76.49 -14.94 -8.27
C CYS A 635 -75.74 -14.32 -9.45
N GLY A 636 -76.30 -13.32 -10.14
CA GLY A 636 -75.87 -12.81 -11.46
C GLY A 636 -74.38 -12.99 -11.85
N ALA A 637 -74.14 -13.51 -13.07
CA ALA A 637 -72.80 -13.80 -13.58
C ALA A 637 -72.03 -12.54 -14.00
N ALA A 638 -70.73 -12.50 -13.75
CA ALA A 638 -69.83 -11.45 -14.25
C ALA A 638 -68.48 -12.03 -14.70
N HIS A 639 -68.12 -11.80 -15.97
CA HIS A 639 -66.83 -12.17 -16.58
C HIS A 639 -66.01 -10.89 -16.73
N GLY A 640 -64.89 -10.77 -16.01
CA GLY A 640 -64.04 -9.58 -16.03
C GLY A 640 -64.57 -8.34 -15.28
N GLY A 641 -65.60 -8.48 -14.43
CA GLY A 641 -66.18 -7.38 -13.63
C GLY A 641 -67.03 -7.86 -12.46
N TYR A 642 -67.64 -6.94 -11.68
CA TYR A 642 -68.59 -7.28 -10.61
C TYR A 642 -70.03 -7.02 -11.06
N GLY A 643 -70.90 -8.03 -10.94
CA GLY A 643 -72.35 -7.89 -11.16
C GLY A 643 -73.05 -7.28 -9.93
N VAL A 644 -74.10 -6.48 -10.16
CA VAL A 644 -74.92 -5.86 -9.08
C VAL A 644 -76.25 -6.58 -8.87
N SER A 645 -76.46 -7.23 -7.73
CA SER A 645 -77.43 -6.83 -6.69
C SER A 645 -77.68 -7.90 -5.61
N VAL A 646 -77.91 -7.40 -4.38
CA VAL A 646 -78.51 -7.98 -3.17
C VAL A 646 -78.16 -9.43 -2.76
N SER A 647 -77.22 -9.49 -1.81
CA SER A 647 -76.96 -10.53 -0.80
C SER A 647 -75.92 -11.63 -1.02
N ASN A 648 -75.28 -11.76 -2.19
CA ASN A 648 -73.99 -12.47 -2.31
C ASN A 648 -73.22 -11.98 -3.54
N ARG A 649 -71.97 -11.54 -3.37
CA ARG A 649 -71.13 -11.07 -4.49
C ARG A 649 -70.72 -12.25 -5.36
N GLY A 650 -71.08 -12.26 -6.63
CA GLY A 650 -70.41 -13.10 -7.62
C GLY A 650 -68.95 -12.70 -7.70
N VAL A 651 -68.03 -13.62 -7.39
CA VAL A 651 -66.59 -13.39 -7.52
C VAL A 651 -66.25 -13.38 -9.02
N PRO A 652 -65.52 -12.37 -9.53
CA PRO A 652 -65.02 -12.40 -10.89
C PRO A 652 -64.23 -13.69 -11.13
N TYR A 653 -64.43 -14.34 -12.27
CA TYR A 653 -63.73 -15.56 -12.65
C TYR A 653 -62.94 -15.33 -13.95
N GLY A 654 -61.87 -16.12 -14.14
CA GLY A 654 -60.90 -15.97 -15.22
C GLY A 654 -59.59 -15.28 -14.79
N SER A 655 -58.46 -15.72 -15.33
CA SER A 655 -57.16 -15.07 -15.19
C SER A 655 -56.93 -14.03 -16.30
N VAL A 656 -56.14 -12.99 -16.02
CA VAL A 656 -55.59 -12.07 -17.04
C VAL A 656 -54.24 -12.60 -17.50
#